data_AF-A0A9X4ED44-F1
#
_entry.id   AF-A0A9X4ED44-F1
#
_cell.length_a   1.000
_cell.length_b   1.000
_cell.length_c   1.000
_cell.angle_alpha   90.00
_cell.angle_beta   90.00
_cell.angle_gamma   90.00
#
_symmetry.space_group_name_H-M   'P 1'
#
loop_
_entity.id
_entity.type
_entity.pdbx_description
1 polymer ?
#
loop_
_entity_poly.entity_id
_entity_poly.type
_entity_poly.pdbx_seq_one_letter_code
_entity_poly.pdbx_strand_id
1 'polypeptide(L)'
;MALTLLSRALRTLAVVVALVAVPAAARDTLTLGLQLEPPGLDPTAEASAAIPQVVFPTVFEGLVHLGEGGRVEPLLATDWTVDPDGLRYVFHLRAGVRFQDGSPFDAEVVKFSLERAGADGSTNPQKAALSHITQVDVLDPLTVAVRLKSPYGSLMQVLGWPAAVMVSPASAAGNVTHPVGTGPYTVADWQRGNALTLARNPAYWGAAPHLASVVLRFIADPAAATAALKAGDIQGFPAFPAPEAIADIKADPRFAVTVASSEGETLLALNNKRPPFDNVLVRRALSYAVDRQAVIQGAMFGYGDPIGSHYPPQNPGYVDLTGLYPHDPARAKALLAQAGYPNGFTATIRVLPLPYAKRAAEIIAAQLAEAGVKAVLQDVEWATWISQVYGQHDYDMTIVAHVEPMDYDIYGRDDYYFGYSNPAYKALLAKLDATVDEPARLALLGDIQRTLANDAVNVFLFEYPYFGVWDARVRNIWHPTPVQLTDLATAQFDDAASGNAGGGTSPVARWLAWALGLGALAAVATAAAKAGPRYVAGRLVSLLATLIAASLVIFLALQVIPGDPARVMMGMSADPTALATLRHQMGLDAPAPQRYLAWLAGIVQGDFGLSYTYRVDVGRLMAERLAVTLPLTLYAILLSTLLALVLGVVAALGAVRPRSAGRVLDGALNGIAQLLIAVPNFWIGTLAVAVFAGTLHWFAAGGFPGWDGGLIPALKALTLPAIALAAPQAGILARVLRGELIEQMGRDYIRTARAKGLSVRQALLRHALPNALVPAVTILGMQFSFLLAGGVIIENVFFLPGLGRLVFQAVAQRDLIVVQGVVVALVFAVVLVTFLVDIATAAVDPRLSRGTER
;
A
#
# COMPACT_ATOMS: atom_id res chain seq x y z
N MET A 1 -50.35 -2.70 -2.01
CA MET A 1 -49.26 -3.71 -1.92
C MET A 1 -47.87 -3.06 -1.88
N ALA A 2 -47.51 -2.18 -2.82
CA ALA A 2 -46.19 -1.49 -2.79
C ALA A 2 -45.98 -0.52 -1.61
N LEU A 3 -47.00 0.28 -1.23
CA LEU A 3 -46.89 1.20 -0.08
C LEU A 3 -46.85 0.49 1.29
N THR A 4 -47.43 -0.71 1.39
CA THR A 4 -47.38 -1.53 2.60
C THR A 4 -46.04 -2.27 2.74
N LEU A 5 -45.33 -2.52 1.64
CA LEU A 5 -43.95 -3.01 1.63
C LEU A 5 -42.95 -1.91 1.96
N LEU A 6 -43.15 -0.69 1.45
CA LEU A 6 -42.27 0.46 1.71
C LEU A 6 -42.40 0.97 3.16
N SER A 7 -43.61 1.01 3.71
CA SER A 7 -43.83 1.40 5.12
C SER A 7 -43.39 0.32 6.11
N ARG A 8 -43.43 -0.96 5.71
CA ARG A 8 -42.83 -2.06 6.48
C ARG A 8 -41.31 -1.97 6.43
N ALA A 9 -40.70 -1.77 5.26
CA ALA A 9 -39.25 -1.61 5.09
C ALA A 9 -38.67 -0.41 5.86
N LEU A 10 -39.37 0.73 5.88
CA LEU A 10 -38.97 1.92 6.67
C LEU A 10 -39.14 1.71 8.18
N ARG A 11 -40.09 0.86 8.61
CA ARG A 11 -40.29 0.53 10.03
C ARG A 11 -39.36 -0.58 10.52
N THR A 12 -38.97 -1.53 9.68
CA THR A 12 -37.91 -2.50 10.00
C THR A 12 -36.52 -1.85 10.02
N LEU A 13 -36.25 -0.85 9.18
CA LEU A 13 -34.98 -0.12 9.19
C LEU A 13 -34.79 0.73 10.47
N ALA A 14 -35.89 1.22 11.06
CA ALA A 14 -35.86 2.02 12.29
C ALA A 14 -35.79 1.19 13.59
N VAL A 15 -36.11 -0.10 13.55
CA VAL A 15 -36.10 -0.99 14.73
C VAL A 15 -34.79 -1.78 14.86
N VAL A 16 -33.99 -1.91 13.79
CA VAL A 16 -32.66 -2.55 13.85
C VAL A 16 -31.58 -1.63 14.45
N VAL A 17 -31.87 -0.33 14.64
CA VAL A 17 -30.95 0.67 15.20
C VAL A 17 -31.04 0.77 16.74
N ALA A 18 -32.00 0.09 17.38
CA ALA A 18 -32.16 0.12 18.83
C ALA A 18 -32.18 -1.30 19.41
N LEU A 19 -31.29 -1.54 20.37
CA LEU A 19 -31.07 -2.76 21.16
C LEU A 19 -30.17 -3.84 20.51
N VAL A 20 -28.86 -3.75 20.77
CA VAL A 20 -28.19 -4.73 21.63
C VAL A 20 -27.06 -4.02 22.40
N ALA A 21 -27.21 -3.88 23.71
CA ALA A 21 -26.07 -3.68 24.60
C ALA A 21 -25.47 -5.07 24.87
N VAL A 22 -24.32 -5.37 24.27
CA VAL A 22 -23.57 -6.63 24.48
C VAL A 22 -22.54 -6.38 25.60
N PRO A 23 -22.35 -7.30 26.56
CA PRO A 23 -21.32 -7.17 27.59
C PRO A 23 -19.92 -7.33 26.96
N ALA A 24 -18.93 -6.58 27.48
CA ALA A 24 -17.58 -6.48 26.91
C ALA A 24 -16.59 -7.53 27.48
N ALA A 25 -15.71 -8.07 26.62
CA ALA A 25 -14.53 -8.89 26.97
C ALA A 25 -13.24 -8.35 26.28
N ALA A 26 -12.06 -8.91 26.58
CA ALA A 26 -10.70 -8.35 26.29
C ALA A 26 -10.31 -8.18 24.80
N ARG A 27 -9.40 -7.23 24.47
CA ARG A 27 -8.75 -7.07 23.15
C ARG A 27 -7.52 -7.97 23.04
N ASP A 28 -7.51 -8.88 22.07
CA ASP A 28 -6.38 -9.77 21.76
C ASP A 28 -5.83 -9.59 20.32
N THR A 29 -6.38 -8.63 19.57
CA THR A 29 -5.96 -8.29 18.21
C THR A 29 -5.40 -6.88 18.14
N LEU A 30 -4.20 -6.73 17.59
CA LEU A 30 -3.54 -5.44 17.35
C LEU A 30 -3.53 -5.14 15.85
N THR A 31 -4.02 -3.97 15.44
CA THR A 31 -3.96 -3.53 14.04
C THR A 31 -2.90 -2.45 13.89
N LEU A 32 -1.90 -2.68 13.04
CA LEU A 32 -0.83 -1.73 12.75
C LEU A 32 -0.90 -1.24 11.32
N GLY A 33 -0.54 0.03 11.10
CA GLY A 33 -0.27 0.56 9.79
C GLY A 33 1.16 0.24 9.35
N LEU A 34 1.33 -0.08 8.08
CA LEU A 34 2.61 -0.29 7.41
C LEU A 34 2.60 0.51 6.10
N GLN A 35 3.64 1.30 5.82
CA GLN A 35 3.60 2.18 4.64
C GLN A 35 3.66 1.40 3.33
N LEU A 36 4.54 0.40 3.27
CA LEU A 36 4.79 -0.41 2.08
C LEU A 36 4.38 -1.85 2.33
N GLU A 37 3.73 -2.45 1.33
CA GLU A 37 3.55 -3.89 1.29
C GLU A 37 4.86 -4.57 0.91
N PRO A 38 5.26 -5.65 1.60
CA PRO A 38 6.46 -6.39 1.22
C PRO A 38 6.25 -7.14 -0.13
N PRO A 39 7.24 -7.15 -1.03
CA PRO A 39 7.13 -7.85 -2.33
C PRO A 39 7.00 -9.38 -2.17
N GLY A 40 7.65 -9.93 -1.14
CA GLY A 40 7.56 -11.31 -0.69
C GLY A 40 7.76 -11.38 0.83
N LEU A 41 7.82 -12.58 1.40
CA LEU A 41 7.96 -12.76 2.86
C LEU A 41 9.26 -13.46 3.27
N ASP A 42 10.20 -13.69 2.34
CA ASP A 42 11.49 -14.32 2.63
C ASP A 42 12.61 -13.27 2.68
N PRO A 43 13.16 -12.95 3.86
CA PRO A 43 14.23 -11.95 4.01
C PRO A 43 15.58 -12.45 3.48
N THR A 44 15.69 -13.74 3.13
CA THR A 44 16.88 -14.33 2.51
C THR A 44 16.82 -14.33 0.99
N ALA A 45 15.70 -13.89 0.38
CA ALA A 45 15.49 -13.90 -1.05
C ALA A 45 15.52 -12.50 -1.69
N GLU A 46 15.24 -11.45 -0.93
CA GLU A 46 15.12 -10.07 -1.44
C GLU A 46 15.49 -9.03 -0.37
N ALA A 47 16.04 -7.89 -0.80
CA ALA A 47 16.58 -6.84 0.08
C ALA A 47 15.53 -5.84 0.63
N SER A 48 14.24 -6.02 0.34
CA SER A 48 13.23 -5.02 0.70
C SER A 48 13.05 -4.90 2.21
N ALA A 49 13.22 -3.68 2.75
CA ALA A 49 13.05 -3.38 4.17
C ALA A 49 11.62 -3.60 4.70
N ALA A 50 10.61 -3.67 3.83
CA ALA A 50 9.24 -4.02 4.24
C ALA A 50 9.12 -5.49 4.65
N ILE A 51 10.01 -6.38 4.18
CA ILE A 51 10.02 -7.80 4.53
C ILE A 51 10.31 -7.98 6.03
N PRO A 52 11.47 -7.56 6.57
CA PRO A 52 11.79 -7.76 7.97
C PRO A 52 10.81 -7.07 8.93
N GLN A 53 10.20 -5.93 8.56
CA GLN A 53 9.15 -5.29 9.36
C GLN A 53 7.96 -6.20 9.66
N VAL A 54 7.70 -7.18 8.78
CA VAL A 54 6.60 -8.14 8.90
C VAL A 54 7.02 -9.46 9.51
N VAL A 55 8.20 -9.99 9.12
CA VAL A 55 8.56 -11.39 9.38
C VAL A 55 9.73 -11.59 10.34
N PHE A 56 10.47 -10.56 10.72
CA PHE A 56 11.61 -10.68 11.63
C PHE A 56 11.45 -9.74 12.83
N PRO A 57 11.60 -10.20 14.09
CA PRO A 57 11.77 -11.58 14.55
C PRO A 57 10.41 -12.29 14.77
N THR A 58 9.37 -11.89 14.05
CA THR A 58 7.97 -12.32 14.29
C THR A 58 7.65 -13.71 13.77
N VAL A 59 8.14 -14.05 12.58
CA VAL A 59 7.94 -15.35 11.90
C VAL A 59 9.24 -16.12 11.85
N PHE A 60 10.32 -15.47 11.43
CA PHE A 60 11.67 -16.02 11.37
C PHE A 60 12.53 -15.51 12.53
N GLU A 61 13.48 -16.34 12.95
CA GLU A 61 14.49 -16.01 13.97
C GLU A 61 15.88 -16.41 13.45
N GLY A 62 16.91 -15.67 13.88
CA GLY A 62 18.32 -15.98 13.62
C GLY A 62 18.97 -16.75 14.77
N LEU A 63 20.24 -17.14 14.59
CA LEU A 63 21.05 -17.67 15.70
C LEU A 63 21.19 -16.65 16.84
N VAL A 64 21.40 -15.40 16.44
CA VAL A 64 21.51 -14.22 17.30
C VAL A 64 20.56 -13.15 16.78
N HIS A 65 20.37 -12.09 17.54
CA HIS A 65 19.73 -10.86 17.07
C HIS A 65 20.54 -9.64 17.52
N LEU A 66 20.24 -8.50 16.91
CA LEU A 66 20.75 -7.22 17.38
C LEU A 66 19.77 -6.68 18.43
N GLY A 67 20.26 -6.40 19.63
CA GLY A 67 19.54 -5.76 20.73
C GLY A 67 19.67 -4.24 20.71
N GLU A 68 19.34 -3.60 21.84
CA GLU A 68 19.45 -2.14 21.99
C GLU A 68 20.89 -1.66 21.75
N GLY A 69 21.05 -0.59 20.96
CA GLY A 69 22.36 -0.06 20.56
C GLY A 69 23.14 -0.94 19.58
N GLY A 70 22.49 -1.91 18.93
CA GLY A 70 23.10 -2.75 17.89
C GLY A 70 24.00 -3.87 18.44
N ARG A 71 23.97 -4.13 19.75
CA ARG A 71 24.75 -5.21 20.37
C ARG A 71 24.21 -6.57 19.96
N VAL A 72 25.10 -7.53 19.71
CA VAL A 72 24.71 -8.91 19.37
C VAL A 72 24.28 -9.66 20.64
N GLU A 73 23.09 -10.24 20.61
CA GLU A 73 22.47 -10.96 21.73
C GLU A 73 22.02 -12.39 21.32
N PRO A 74 22.04 -13.37 22.25
CA PRO A 74 21.58 -14.73 21.98
C PRO A 74 20.11 -14.81 21.56
N LEU A 75 19.78 -15.70 20.62
CA LEU A 75 18.39 -16.02 20.22
C LEU A 75 18.17 -17.54 20.15
N LEU A 76 18.30 -18.14 18.95
CA LEU A 76 18.25 -19.59 18.76
C LEU A 76 19.53 -20.29 19.22
N ALA A 77 20.67 -19.59 19.17
CA ALA A 77 21.87 -19.97 19.91
C ALA A 77 21.78 -19.41 21.34
N THR A 78 22.10 -20.23 22.34
CA THR A 78 22.14 -19.80 23.75
C THR A 78 23.43 -19.08 24.09
N ASP A 79 24.52 -19.48 23.44
CA ASP A 79 25.85 -18.91 23.58
C ASP A 79 26.75 -19.35 22.41
N TRP A 80 27.95 -18.75 22.33
CA TRP A 80 28.97 -19.11 21.36
C TRP A 80 30.38 -18.89 21.90
N THR A 81 31.36 -19.57 21.31
CA THR A 81 32.79 -19.36 21.53
C THR A 81 33.50 -19.11 20.22
N VAL A 82 34.50 -18.23 20.22
CA VAL A 82 35.34 -17.92 19.05
C VAL A 82 36.76 -18.37 19.34
N ASP A 83 37.33 -19.16 18.43
CA ASP A 83 38.73 -19.57 18.54
C ASP A 83 39.66 -18.33 18.47
N PRO A 84 40.84 -18.33 19.12
CA PRO A 84 41.72 -17.16 19.18
C PRO A 84 42.19 -16.62 17.81
N ASP A 85 42.16 -17.45 16.77
CA ASP A 85 42.50 -17.07 15.41
C ASP A 85 41.33 -16.38 14.66
N GLY A 86 40.13 -16.36 15.23
CA GLY A 86 38.93 -15.80 14.64
C GLY A 86 38.39 -16.57 13.44
N LEU A 87 38.86 -17.81 13.21
CA LEU A 87 38.48 -18.63 12.05
C LEU A 87 37.37 -19.63 12.34
N ARG A 88 37.07 -19.89 13.61
CA ARG A 88 36.05 -20.86 14.01
C ARG A 88 35.17 -20.29 15.11
N TYR A 89 33.85 -20.38 14.88
CA TYR A 89 32.80 -20.00 15.81
C TYR A 89 32.00 -21.25 16.16
N VAL A 90 31.88 -21.58 17.44
CA VAL A 90 31.08 -22.72 17.91
C VAL A 90 29.84 -22.17 18.61
N PHE A 91 28.67 -22.54 18.12
CA PHE A 91 27.37 -22.13 18.66
C PHE A 91 26.70 -23.30 19.36
N HIS A 92 26.15 -23.05 20.55
CA HIS A 92 25.28 -23.98 21.27
C HIS A 92 23.82 -23.58 21.04
N LEU A 93 23.01 -24.52 20.58
CA LEU A 93 21.65 -24.29 20.12
C LEU A 93 20.63 -24.62 21.21
N ARG A 94 19.52 -23.88 21.18
CA ARG A 94 18.41 -24.10 22.09
C ARG A 94 17.72 -25.44 21.81
N ALA A 95 17.56 -26.25 22.85
CA ALA A 95 16.85 -27.52 22.76
C ALA A 95 15.33 -27.34 22.60
N GLY A 96 14.69 -28.25 21.85
CA GLY A 96 13.23 -28.36 21.78
C GLY A 96 12.53 -27.33 20.88
N VAL A 97 13.28 -26.51 20.15
CA VAL A 97 12.73 -25.56 19.17
C VAL A 97 12.15 -26.31 17.97
N ARG A 98 11.00 -25.84 17.48
CA ARG A 98 10.34 -26.36 16.29
C ARG A 98 9.97 -25.23 15.34
N PHE A 99 10.01 -25.53 14.06
CA PHE A 99 9.37 -24.72 13.04
C PHE A 99 7.85 -24.82 13.17
N GLN A 100 7.15 -23.86 12.57
CA GLN A 100 5.69 -23.77 12.57
C GLN A 100 5.00 -24.93 11.84
N ASP A 101 5.72 -25.68 11.01
CA ASP A 101 5.26 -26.93 10.37
C ASP A 101 5.50 -28.18 11.23
N GLY A 102 6.10 -28.02 12.41
CA GLY A 102 6.41 -29.10 13.36
C GLY A 102 7.80 -29.72 13.21
N SER A 103 8.55 -29.40 12.13
CA SER A 103 9.92 -29.88 11.94
C SER A 103 10.87 -29.35 13.03
N PRO A 104 11.87 -30.14 13.46
CA PRO A 104 12.80 -29.71 14.50
C PRO A 104 13.76 -28.64 13.98
N PHE A 105 14.20 -27.75 14.88
CA PHE A 105 15.37 -26.91 14.66
C PHE A 105 16.59 -27.53 15.34
N ASP A 106 17.63 -27.81 14.57
CA ASP A 106 18.88 -28.45 15.00
C ASP A 106 20.09 -27.94 14.20
N ALA A 107 21.27 -28.47 14.49
CA ALA A 107 22.51 -28.10 13.81
C ALA A 107 22.52 -28.36 12.30
N GLU A 108 21.77 -29.35 11.79
CA GLU A 108 21.65 -29.60 10.35
C GLU A 108 20.88 -28.49 9.64
N VAL A 109 19.85 -27.93 10.30
CA VAL A 109 19.14 -26.74 9.79
C VAL A 109 20.05 -25.52 9.74
N VAL A 110 20.89 -25.32 10.76
CA VAL A 110 21.85 -24.21 10.77
C VAL A 110 22.83 -24.32 9.61
N LYS A 111 23.39 -25.52 9.42
CA LYS A 111 24.27 -25.84 8.30
C LYS A 111 23.60 -25.52 6.96
N PHE A 112 22.42 -26.08 6.72
CA PHE A 112 21.67 -25.83 5.49
C PHE A 112 21.43 -24.33 5.26
N SER A 113 20.98 -23.60 6.29
CA SER A 113 20.62 -22.19 6.18
C SER A 113 21.82 -21.32 5.77
N LEU A 114 22.95 -21.47 6.46
CA LEU A 114 24.15 -20.66 6.23
C LEU A 114 24.86 -21.03 4.92
N GLU A 115 24.98 -22.33 4.60
CA GLU A 115 25.58 -22.77 3.34
C GLU A 115 24.73 -22.34 2.13
N ARG A 116 23.39 -22.42 2.24
CA ARG A 116 22.49 -21.90 1.20
C ARG A 116 22.67 -20.40 0.99
N ALA A 117 22.79 -19.64 2.06
CA ALA A 117 22.87 -18.18 1.99
C ALA A 117 24.17 -17.68 1.35
N GLY A 118 25.30 -18.36 1.57
CA GLY A 118 26.60 -18.03 0.98
C GLY A 118 26.89 -18.64 -0.40
N ALA A 119 26.04 -19.54 -0.92
CA ALA A 119 26.30 -20.27 -2.16
C ALA A 119 26.42 -19.40 -3.42
N ASP A 120 27.12 -19.88 -4.44
CA ASP A 120 27.36 -19.15 -5.71
C ASP A 120 26.05 -18.71 -6.41
N GLY A 121 24.99 -19.52 -6.34
CA GLY A 121 23.66 -19.20 -6.90
C GLY A 121 22.70 -18.48 -5.95
N SER A 122 23.14 -18.11 -4.74
CA SER A 122 22.30 -17.49 -3.73
C SER A 122 21.82 -16.10 -4.16
N THR A 123 20.54 -15.81 -3.93
CA THR A 123 19.92 -14.48 -4.11
C THR A 123 19.92 -13.67 -2.80
N ASN A 124 20.59 -14.16 -1.75
CA ASN A 124 20.59 -13.52 -0.45
C ASN A 124 21.24 -12.13 -0.53
N PRO A 125 20.59 -11.08 0.02
CA PRO A 125 21.12 -9.73 -0.03
C PRO A 125 22.48 -9.59 0.67
N GLN A 126 22.80 -10.50 1.60
CA GLN A 126 24.04 -10.56 2.36
C GLN A 126 24.97 -11.69 1.93
N LYS A 127 24.80 -12.20 0.69
CA LYS A 127 25.67 -13.26 0.13
C LYS A 127 27.15 -12.93 0.25
N ALA A 128 27.57 -11.69 -0.02
CA ALA A 128 28.97 -11.30 0.04
C ALA A 128 29.56 -11.53 1.44
N ALA A 129 28.88 -11.04 2.48
CA ALA A 129 29.28 -11.22 3.86
C ALA A 129 29.21 -12.70 4.31
N LEU A 130 28.15 -13.42 3.91
CA LEU A 130 27.96 -14.83 4.29
C LEU A 130 28.91 -15.78 3.54
N SER A 131 29.47 -15.38 2.39
CA SER A 131 30.47 -16.16 1.63
C SER A 131 31.83 -16.30 2.33
N HIS A 132 32.07 -15.52 3.40
CA HIS A 132 33.22 -15.72 4.27
C HIS A 132 33.16 -17.07 5.01
N ILE A 133 31.96 -17.62 5.19
CA ILE A 133 31.71 -18.95 5.76
C ILE A 133 32.07 -19.99 4.70
N THR A 134 33.08 -20.80 4.98
CA THR A 134 33.56 -21.85 4.06
C THR A 134 32.94 -23.21 4.35
N GLN A 135 32.57 -23.46 5.60
CA GLN A 135 32.08 -24.75 6.05
C GLN A 135 31.29 -24.60 7.35
N VAL A 136 30.22 -25.38 7.47
CA VAL A 136 29.47 -25.54 8.72
C VAL A 136 29.48 -27.00 9.15
N ASP A 137 30.15 -27.27 10.27
CA ASP A 137 30.31 -28.61 10.84
C ASP A 137 29.23 -28.86 11.91
N VAL A 138 28.44 -29.91 11.71
CA VAL A 138 27.54 -30.44 12.73
C VAL A 138 28.36 -31.29 13.69
N LEU A 139 28.53 -30.83 14.93
CA LEU A 139 29.28 -31.58 15.96
C LEU A 139 28.36 -32.55 16.69
N ASP A 140 27.14 -32.09 16.99
CA ASP A 140 26.02 -32.87 17.51
C ASP A 140 24.70 -32.11 17.19
N PRO A 141 23.50 -32.66 17.50
CA PRO A 141 22.24 -32.01 17.15
C PRO A 141 22.05 -30.58 17.68
N LEU A 142 22.72 -30.19 18.76
CA LEU A 142 22.60 -28.87 19.39
C LEU A 142 23.92 -28.09 19.38
N THR A 143 24.94 -28.55 18.68
CA THR A 143 26.23 -27.86 18.60
C THR A 143 26.74 -27.81 17.16
N VAL A 144 27.02 -26.61 16.68
CA VAL A 144 27.45 -26.36 15.29
C VAL A 144 28.67 -25.47 15.27
N ALA A 145 29.65 -25.79 14.42
CA ALA A 145 30.86 -24.99 14.23
C ALA A 145 30.90 -24.37 12.83
N VAL A 146 30.95 -23.04 12.77
CA VAL A 146 31.09 -22.25 11.55
C VAL A 146 32.56 -21.93 11.33
N ARG A 147 33.09 -22.25 10.14
CA ARG A 147 34.47 -21.97 9.74
C ARG A 147 34.55 -20.87 8.71
N LEU A 148 35.55 -20.02 8.84
CA LEU A 148 35.81 -18.92 7.93
C LEU A 148 37.09 -19.15 7.12
N LYS A 149 37.15 -18.54 5.93
CA LYS A 149 38.37 -18.52 5.10
C LYS A 149 39.48 -17.64 5.70
N SER A 150 39.07 -16.56 6.34
CA SER A 150 39.91 -15.55 6.97
C SER A 150 39.12 -14.93 8.13
N PRO A 151 39.79 -14.30 9.11
CA PRO A 151 39.07 -13.62 10.18
C PRO A 151 38.12 -12.57 9.57
N TYR A 152 36.88 -12.54 10.08
CA TYR A 152 35.86 -11.59 9.66
C TYR A 152 35.14 -11.05 10.89
N GLY A 153 35.63 -9.94 11.43
CA GLY A 153 35.13 -9.40 12.70
C GLY A 153 33.69 -8.89 12.66
N SER A 154 33.08 -8.75 11.47
CA SER A 154 31.68 -8.35 11.30
C SER A 154 30.70 -9.52 11.29
N LEU A 155 31.17 -10.78 11.34
CA LEU A 155 30.32 -11.97 11.21
C LEU A 155 29.13 -11.96 12.18
N MET A 156 29.38 -11.69 13.47
CA MET A 156 28.33 -11.74 14.50
C MET A 156 27.23 -10.70 14.27
N GLN A 157 27.57 -9.54 13.72
CA GLN A 157 26.60 -8.51 13.36
C GLN A 157 25.76 -8.95 12.16
N VAL A 158 26.40 -9.52 11.13
CA VAL A 158 25.74 -10.07 9.94
C VAL A 158 24.78 -11.21 10.31
N LEU A 159 25.16 -12.08 11.27
CA LEU A 159 24.30 -13.14 11.77
C LEU A 159 23.08 -12.64 12.56
N GLY A 160 23.11 -11.39 13.03
CA GLY A 160 21.97 -10.71 13.67
C GLY A 160 21.01 -10.04 12.69
N TRP A 161 21.33 -10.03 11.40
CA TRP A 161 20.50 -9.40 10.36
C TRP A 161 19.39 -10.32 9.85
N PRO A 162 18.27 -9.76 9.33
CA PRO A 162 17.15 -10.56 8.82
C PRO A 162 17.53 -11.52 7.70
N ALA A 163 18.57 -11.20 6.93
CA ALA A 163 19.05 -12.04 5.84
C ALA A 163 19.76 -13.33 6.33
N ALA A 164 20.07 -13.44 7.62
CA ALA A 164 20.75 -14.57 8.24
C ALA A 164 19.81 -15.45 9.11
N VAL A 165 18.49 -15.35 8.90
CA VAL A 165 17.51 -16.18 9.60
C VAL A 165 17.65 -17.67 9.30
N MET A 166 17.21 -18.51 10.24
CA MET A 166 17.21 -19.96 10.09
C MET A 166 15.99 -20.43 9.28
N VAL A 167 16.24 -21.21 8.23
CA VAL A 167 15.22 -21.70 7.30
C VAL A 167 15.28 -23.22 7.18
N SER A 168 14.13 -23.88 7.27
CA SER A 168 14.05 -25.34 7.09
C SER A 168 14.20 -25.72 5.61
N PRO A 169 14.93 -26.80 5.27
CA PRO A 169 15.01 -27.30 3.89
C PRO A 169 13.64 -27.57 3.26
N ALA A 170 12.65 -27.98 4.07
CA ALA A 170 11.31 -28.31 3.60
C ALA A 170 10.49 -27.08 3.16
N SER A 171 10.72 -25.91 3.78
CA SER A 171 9.93 -24.69 3.55
C SER A 171 10.67 -23.62 2.74
N ALA A 172 12.01 -23.70 2.68
CA ALA A 172 12.87 -22.67 2.11
C ALA A 172 12.49 -22.19 0.70
N ALA A 173 11.95 -23.07 -0.16
CA ALA A 173 11.53 -22.70 -1.51
C ALA A 173 10.17 -21.96 -1.55
N GLY A 174 9.33 -22.15 -0.53
CA GLY A 174 7.98 -21.57 -0.44
C GLY A 174 7.89 -20.29 0.40
N ASN A 175 8.95 -19.95 1.15
CA ASN A 175 8.93 -18.86 2.14
C ASN A 175 8.57 -17.48 1.57
N VAL A 176 8.79 -17.24 0.27
CA VAL A 176 8.41 -15.99 -0.41
C VAL A 176 6.90 -15.72 -0.30
N THR A 177 6.07 -16.76 -0.24
CA THR A 177 4.60 -16.64 -0.15
C THR A 177 4.01 -17.29 1.10
N HIS A 178 4.63 -18.36 1.59
CA HIS A 178 4.21 -19.13 2.76
C HIS A 178 5.40 -19.31 3.71
N PRO A 179 5.80 -18.25 4.44
CA PRO A 179 6.94 -18.31 5.34
C PRO A 179 6.69 -19.28 6.49
N VAL A 180 7.66 -20.14 6.77
CA VAL A 180 7.68 -21.06 7.91
C VAL A 180 8.98 -20.83 8.67
N GLY A 181 8.88 -20.24 9.85
CA GLY A 181 10.00 -20.03 10.76
C GLY A 181 9.76 -20.64 12.14
N THR A 182 10.52 -20.18 13.14
CA THR A 182 10.43 -20.62 14.55
C THR A 182 9.76 -19.58 15.46
N GLY A 183 9.41 -18.41 14.90
CA GLY A 183 9.00 -17.23 15.64
C GLY A 183 7.62 -17.30 16.32
N PRO A 184 7.30 -16.25 17.10
CA PRO A 184 6.09 -16.16 17.93
C PRO A 184 4.76 -16.09 17.15
N TYR A 185 4.78 -15.76 15.86
CA TYR A 185 3.59 -15.68 15.02
C TYR A 185 3.76 -16.41 13.69
N THR A 186 2.65 -16.90 13.15
CA THR A 186 2.52 -17.49 11.81
C THR A 186 1.74 -16.57 10.89
N VAL A 187 2.04 -16.54 9.60
CA VAL A 187 1.21 -15.82 8.62
C VAL A 187 -0.09 -16.58 8.38
N ALA A 188 -1.22 -15.99 8.77
CA ALA A 188 -2.54 -16.61 8.70
C ALA A 188 -3.27 -16.29 7.38
N ASP A 189 -3.18 -15.03 6.94
CA ASP A 189 -3.79 -14.55 5.69
C ASP A 189 -2.97 -13.39 5.12
N TRP A 190 -2.93 -13.27 3.78
CA TRP A 190 -2.32 -12.14 3.10
C TRP A 190 -3.17 -11.71 1.91
N GLN A 191 -3.86 -10.59 2.08
CA GLN A 191 -4.67 -9.95 1.05
C GLN A 191 -3.80 -8.92 0.32
N ARG A 192 -3.19 -9.35 -0.79
CA ARG A 192 -2.23 -8.57 -1.58
C ARG A 192 -2.73 -7.17 -1.93
N GLY A 193 -2.05 -6.12 -1.49
CA GLY A 193 -2.44 -4.71 -1.69
C GLY A 193 -3.37 -4.14 -0.60
N ASN A 194 -3.75 -4.93 0.41
CA ASN A 194 -4.64 -4.52 1.49
C ASN A 194 -4.03 -4.70 2.89
N ALA A 195 -3.82 -5.96 3.31
CA ALA A 195 -3.35 -6.28 4.66
C ALA A 195 -2.76 -7.69 4.76
N LEU A 196 -1.94 -7.92 5.77
CA LEU A 196 -1.46 -9.23 6.20
C LEU A 196 -1.86 -9.50 7.64
N THR A 197 -2.32 -10.71 7.94
CA THR A 197 -2.73 -11.14 9.28
C THR A 197 -1.74 -12.18 9.82
N LEU A 198 -1.17 -11.89 10.98
CA LEU A 198 -0.36 -12.78 11.79
C LEU A 198 -1.22 -13.41 12.87
N ALA A 199 -1.11 -14.72 13.07
CA ALA A 199 -1.75 -15.44 14.17
C ALA A 199 -0.69 -15.93 15.15
N ARG A 200 -1.00 -15.95 16.44
CA ARG A 200 -0.09 -16.48 17.48
C ARG A 200 0.34 -17.90 17.14
N ASN A 201 1.64 -18.19 17.25
CA ASN A 201 2.17 -19.55 17.19
C ASN A 201 1.95 -20.24 18.55
N PRO A 202 1.03 -21.21 18.67
CA PRO A 202 0.78 -21.90 19.95
C PRO A 202 1.92 -22.83 20.37
N ALA A 203 2.82 -23.18 19.45
CA ALA A 203 3.97 -24.03 19.67
C ALA A 203 5.28 -23.23 19.79
N TYR A 204 5.21 -21.91 19.99
CA TYR A 204 6.39 -21.07 20.16
C TYR A 204 7.22 -21.54 21.35
N TRP A 205 8.54 -21.63 21.15
CA TRP A 205 9.47 -22.18 22.15
C TRP A 205 9.69 -21.23 23.35
N GLY A 206 9.47 -19.92 23.14
CA GLY A 206 9.62 -18.88 24.15
C GLY A 206 8.35 -18.62 24.95
N ALA A 207 8.25 -17.42 25.54
CA ALA A 207 7.03 -16.98 26.20
C ALA A 207 5.90 -16.83 25.17
N ALA A 208 4.72 -17.39 25.47
CA ALA A 208 3.58 -17.29 24.57
C ALA A 208 3.20 -15.81 24.38
N PRO A 209 3.05 -15.33 23.12
CA PRO A 209 2.68 -13.95 22.87
C PRO A 209 1.33 -13.59 23.51
N HIS A 210 1.19 -12.35 23.98
CA HIS A 210 -0.04 -11.90 24.63
C HIS A 210 -1.18 -11.67 23.64
N LEU A 211 -0.87 -11.28 22.40
CA LEU A 211 -1.85 -11.05 21.34
C LEU A 211 -2.17 -12.37 20.62
N ALA A 212 -3.43 -12.59 20.30
CA ALA A 212 -3.87 -13.74 19.51
C ALA A 212 -3.65 -13.49 18.01
N SER A 213 -3.77 -12.24 17.58
CA SER A 213 -3.66 -11.83 16.18
C SER A 213 -3.03 -10.44 16.04
N VAL A 214 -2.29 -10.23 14.96
CA VAL A 214 -1.81 -8.91 14.54
C VAL A 214 -2.16 -8.69 13.08
N VAL A 215 -2.83 -7.58 12.76
CA VAL A 215 -3.22 -7.20 11.40
C VAL A 215 -2.35 -6.03 10.94
N LEU A 216 -1.56 -6.24 9.89
CA LEU A 216 -0.69 -5.26 9.27
C LEU A 216 -1.41 -4.69 8.04
N ARG A 217 -1.93 -3.46 8.13
CA ARG A 217 -2.63 -2.77 7.04
C ARG A 217 -1.66 -1.92 6.22
N PHE A 218 -1.66 -2.11 4.89
CA PHE A 218 -0.75 -1.38 4.00
C PHE A 218 -1.30 0.01 3.65
N ILE A 219 -0.79 1.07 4.29
CA ILE A 219 -1.22 2.47 4.16
C ILE A 219 -0.09 3.36 3.62
N ALA A 220 0.01 3.46 2.30
CA ALA A 220 1.06 4.23 1.63
C ALA A 220 0.90 5.76 1.75
N ASP A 221 -0.35 6.26 1.82
CA ASP A 221 -0.65 7.69 1.84
C ASP A 221 -0.55 8.27 3.27
N PRO A 222 0.29 9.31 3.51
CA PRO A 222 0.48 9.89 4.84
C PRO A 222 -0.78 10.49 5.48
N ALA A 223 -1.65 11.10 4.68
CA ALA A 223 -2.90 11.68 5.18
C ALA A 223 -3.89 10.58 5.60
N ALA A 224 -3.99 9.51 4.82
CA ALA A 224 -4.78 8.32 5.15
C ALA A 224 -4.25 7.63 6.42
N ALA A 225 -2.92 7.50 6.58
CA ALA A 225 -2.29 6.96 7.78
C ALA A 225 -2.65 7.79 9.02
N THR A 226 -2.57 9.12 8.91
CA THR A 226 -2.95 10.05 9.98
C THR A 226 -4.42 9.94 10.34
N ALA A 227 -5.31 9.86 9.34
CA ALA A 227 -6.75 9.72 9.57
C ALA A 227 -7.10 8.38 10.22
N ALA A 228 -6.51 7.27 9.74
CA ALA A 228 -6.71 5.93 10.29
C ALA A 228 -6.25 5.84 11.75
N LEU A 229 -5.09 6.42 12.07
CA LEU A 229 -4.59 6.49 13.44
C LEU A 229 -5.53 7.28 14.35
N LYS A 230 -5.91 8.51 13.97
CA LYS A 230 -6.78 9.37 14.79
C LYS A 230 -8.18 8.80 15.01
N ALA A 231 -8.72 8.10 14.02
CA ALA A 231 -10.00 7.40 14.12
C ALA A 231 -9.92 6.13 15.00
N GLY A 232 -8.72 5.64 15.31
CA GLY A 232 -8.48 4.40 16.05
C GLY A 232 -8.61 3.14 15.19
N ASP A 233 -8.60 3.27 13.85
CA ASP A 233 -8.65 2.17 12.88
C ASP A 233 -7.36 1.34 12.87
N ILE A 234 -6.26 1.96 13.29
CA ILE A 234 -4.98 1.33 13.62
C ILE A 234 -4.56 1.78 15.02
N GLN A 235 -3.89 0.90 15.76
CA GLN A 235 -3.41 1.13 17.12
C GLN A 235 -1.90 1.40 17.15
N GLY A 236 -1.23 1.34 16.01
CA GLY A 236 0.16 1.74 15.92
C GLY A 236 0.63 1.81 14.48
N PHE A 237 1.76 2.47 14.29
CA PHE A 237 2.46 2.58 13.02
C PHE A 237 3.96 2.64 13.35
N PRO A 238 4.72 1.56 13.11
CA PRO A 238 6.14 1.51 13.43
C PRO A 238 6.92 2.64 12.74
N ALA A 239 6.79 2.80 11.42
CA ALA A 239 7.44 3.88 10.68
C ALA A 239 6.40 4.87 10.14
N PHE A 240 5.87 5.75 10.99
CA PHE A 240 4.78 6.65 10.63
C PHE A 240 5.19 7.65 9.53
N PRO A 241 4.45 7.74 8.41
CA PRO A 241 4.95 8.39 7.19
C PRO A 241 4.67 9.89 7.09
N ALA A 242 4.05 10.51 8.10
CA ALA A 242 3.60 11.92 8.06
C ALA A 242 4.34 12.77 9.13
N PRO A 243 5.59 13.21 8.88
CA PRO A 243 6.35 14.03 9.83
C PRO A 243 5.63 15.34 10.19
N GLU A 244 4.87 15.93 9.26
CA GLU A 244 4.04 17.12 9.49
C GLU A 244 2.98 16.95 10.58
N ALA A 245 2.51 15.72 10.80
CA ALA A 245 1.45 15.41 11.74
C ALA A 245 1.99 15.04 13.13
N ILE A 246 3.30 14.79 13.27
CA ILE A 246 3.90 14.30 14.53
C ILE A 246 3.69 15.26 15.69
N ALA A 247 3.83 16.56 15.47
CA ALA A 247 3.65 17.55 16.53
C ALA A 247 2.22 17.54 17.09
N ASP A 248 1.22 17.40 16.22
CA ASP A 248 -0.19 17.34 16.59
C ASP A 248 -0.56 15.99 17.24
N ILE A 249 -0.04 14.87 16.71
CA ILE A 249 -0.25 13.53 17.29
C ILE A 249 0.38 13.45 18.68
N LYS A 250 1.59 13.99 18.87
CA LYS A 250 2.29 14.02 20.16
C LYS A 250 1.55 14.86 21.21
N ALA A 251 0.74 15.83 20.79
CA ALA A 251 -0.09 16.62 21.69
C ALA A 251 -1.37 15.88 22.13
N ASP A 252 -1.77 14.81 21.44
CA ASP A 252 -2.93 13.99 21.79
C ASP A 252 -2.53 12.87 22.78
N PRO A 253 -3.05 12.87 24.03
CA PRO A 253 -2.65 11.92 25.06
C PRO A 253 -3.06 10.47 24.77
N ARG A 254 -3.86 10.23 23.73
CA ARG A 254 -4.20 8.88 23.27
C ARG A 254 -3.01 8.18 22.62
N PHE A 255 -1.96 8.90 22.22
CA PHE A 255 -0.83 8.34 21.50
C PHE A 255 0.48 8.49 22.28
N ALA A 256 1.26 7.42 22.28
CA ALA A 256 2.68 7.44 22.61
C ALA A 256 3.48 7.59 21.31
N VAL A 257 4.27 8.66 21.22
CA VAL A 257 5.09 8.97 20.04
C VAL A 257 6.56 8.87 20.40
N THR A 258 7.26 7.98 19.71
CA THR A 258 8.71 7.82 19.73
C THR A 258 9.28 8.51 18.50
N VAL A 259 10.16 9.48 18.73
CA VAL A 259 10.98 10.09 17.68
C VAL A 259 12.41 9.71 18.01
N ALA A 260 13.07 9.02 17.08
CA ALA A 260 14.45 8.59 17.23
C ALA A 260 15.16 8.59 15.88
N SER A 261 16.47 8.43 15.89
CA SER A 261 17.26 8.23 14.67
C SER A 261 16.98 6.84 14.10
N SER A 262 16.86 6.72 12.78
CA SER A 262 16.87 5.43 12.08
C SER A 262 18.29 5.07 11.63
N GLU A 263 18.48 3.98 10.87
CA GLU A 263 19.72 3.66 10.15
C GLU A 263 19.69 4.24 8.73
N GLY A 264 19.13 5.44 8.61
CA GLY A 264 18.73 6.09 7.37
C GLY A 264 19.64 7.25 6.98
N GLU A 265 20.86 7.04 6.48
CA GLU A 265 21.78 8.13 6.16
C GLU A 265 21.32 8.89 4.92
N THR A 266 20.76 10.08 5.13
CA THR A 266 20.28 10.94 4.04
C THR A 266 21.41 11.80 3.51
N LEU A 267 21.64 11.70 2.19
CA LEU A 267 22.73 12.39 1.51
C LEU A 267 22.29 12.99 0.18
N LEU A 268 22.98 14.05 -0.24
CA LEU A 268 23.04 14.45 -1.64
C LEU A 268 24.23 13.71 -2.27
N ALA A 269 23.91 12.61 -2.95
CA ALA A 269 24.85 11.78 -3.68
C ALA A 269 25.45 12.54 -4.85
N LEU A 270 26.76 12.42 -5.03
CA LEU A 270 27.51 13.05 -6.11
C LEU A 270 28.14 11.96 -6.98
N ASN A 271 28.08 12.11 -8.31
CA ASN A 271 28.77 11.20 -9.21
C ASN A 271 30.26 11.55 -9.30
N ASN A 272 31.10 10.92 -8.47
CA ASN A 272 32.52 11.21 -8.33
C ASN A 272 33.35 10.90 -9.58
N LYS A 273 32.80 10.23 -10.61
CA LYS A 273 33.45 10.00 -11.92
C LYS A 273 33.12 11.08 -12.95
N ARG A 274 32.12 11.93 -12.70
CA ARG A 274 31.59 12.88 -13.67
C ARG A 274 32.11 14.29 -13.38
N PRO A 275 32.77 14.98 -14.34
CA PRO A 275 33.13 16.37 -14.16
C PRO A 275 31.88 17.24 -13.92
N PRO A 276 31.91 18.22 -13.00
CA PRO A 276 33.06 18.66 -12.20
C PRO A 276 33.23 17.96 -10.83
N PHE A 277 32.45 16.92 -10.54
CA PHE A 277 32.40 16.26 -9.23
C PHE A 277 33.56 15.28 -8.99
N ASP A 278 34.35 14.97 -10.02
CA ASP A 278 35.63 14.28 -9.93
C ASP A 278 36.68 15.09 -9.15
N ASN A 279 36.52 16.42 -9.11
CA ASN A 279 37.37 17.32 -8.32
C ASN A 279 36.89 17.44 -6.86
N VAL A 280 37.72 17.03 -5.90
CA VAL A 280 37.43 17.12 -4.46
C VAL A 280 37.15 18.54 -3.97
N LEU A 281 37.76 19.57 -4.57
CA LEU A 281 37.49 20.97 -4.20
C LEU A 281 36.06 21.38 -4.52
N VAL A 282 35.49 20.86 -5.61
CA VAL A 282 34.09 21.09 -5.98
C VAL A 282 33.17 20.42 -4.96
N ARG A 283 33.40 19.15 -4.61
CA ARG A 283 32.56 18.45 -3.63
C ARG A 283 32.61 19.08 -2.24
N ARG A 284 33.79 19.54 -1.81
CA ARG A 284 33.95 20.32 -0.57
C ARG A 284 33.21 21.66 -0.64
N ALA A 285 33.25 22.35 -1.79
CA ALA A 285 32.49 23.58 -1.96
C ALA A 285 30.98 23.35 -1.83
N LEU A 286 30.44 22.29 -2.42
CA LEU A 286 29.02 21.92 -2.26
C LEU A 286 28.68 21.60 -0.80
N SER A 287 29.60 20.96 -0.08
CA SER A 287 29.42 20.67 1.36
C SER A 287 29.40 21.93 2.23
N TYR A 288 30.18 22.97 1.90
CA TYR A 288 30.10 24.30 2.53
C TYR A 288 28.85 25.07 2.12
N ALA A 289 28.33 24.86 0.90
CA ALA A 289 27.18 25.59 0.38
C ALA A 289 25.85 25.20 1.05
N VAL A 290 25.73 23.97 1.55
CA VAL A 290 24.47 23.44 2.09
C VAL A 290 24.35 23.70 3.60
N ASP A 291 23.23 24.26 4.02
CA ASP A 291 22.83 24.35 5.43
C ASP A 291 21.95 23.15 5.78
N ARG A 292 22.53 22.19 6.50
CA ARG A 292 21.87 20.94 6.94
C ARG A 292 20.65 21.22 7.83
N GLN A 293 20.73 22.20 8.72
CA GLN A 293 19.63 22.50 9.65
C GLN A 293 18.45 23.11 8.92
N ALA A 294 18.69 24.00 7.96
CA ALA A 294 17.62 24.51 7.10
C ALA A 294 16.97 23.40 6.26
N VAL A 295 17.76 22.44 5.76
CA VAL A 295 17.23 21.25 5.05
C VAL A 295 16.38 20.39 5.98
N ILE A 296 16.84 20.06 7.20
CA ILE A 296 16.08 19.29 8.20
C ILE A 296 14.77 20.01 8.54
N GLN A 297 14.81 21.33 8.75
CA GLN A 297 13.63 22.13 9.09
C GLN A 297 12.59 22.11 7.97
N GLY A 298 12.99 22.32 6.71
CA GLY A 298 12.04 22.41 5.59
C GLY A 298 11.61 21.05 5.04
N ALA A 299 12.51 20.06 5.02
CA ALA A 299 12.23 18.73 4.47
C ALA A 299 11.63 17.77 5.49
N MET A 300 11.92 17.93 6.78
CA MET A 300 11.49 17.01 7.84
C MET A 300 10.86 17.70 9.05
N PHE A 301 10.49 18.98 8.94
CA PHE A 301 9.84 19.76 10.01
C PHE A 301 10.66 19.83 11.30
N GLY A 302 11.99 19.79 11.19
CA GLY A 302 12.91 19.86 12.32
C GLY A 302 13.27 18.51 12.92
N TYR A 303 12.77 17.40 12.37
CA TYR A 303 13.11 16.04 12.81
C TYR A 303 14.27 15.46 12.00
N GLY A 304 15.28 14.92 12.68
CA GLY A 304 16.47 14.31 12.09
C GLY A 304 17.74 14.92 12.67
N ASP A 305 18.79 14.11 12.76
CA ASP A 305 20.07 14.52 13.34
C ASP A 305 21.08 14.83 12.22
N PRO A 306 21.83 15.94 12.25
CA PRO A 306 22.83 16.22 11.23
C PRO A 306 23.94 15.16 11.25
N ILE A 307 24.40 14.72 10.08
CA ILE A 307 25.52 13.78 9.95
C ILE A 307 26.68 14.40 9.16
N GLY A 308 27.91 14.04 9.55
CA GLY A 308 29.15 14.51 8.92
C GLY A 308 29.85 13.45 8.05
N SER A 309 29.35 12.22 8.07
CA SER A 309 29.83 11.07 7.29
C SER A 309 28.67 10.09 7.07
N HIS A 310 28.88 9.02 6.31
CA HIS A 310 27.92 7.92 6.13
C HIS A 310 28.03 6.96 7.33
N TYR A 311 27.51 7.40 8.48
CA TYR A 311 27.54 6.60 9.69
C TYR A 311 26.45 7.07 10.67
N PRO A 312 25.61 6.18 11.19
CA PRO A 312 24.51 6.58 12.07
C PRO A 312 25.04 7.06 13.43
N PRO A 313 24.60 8.24 13.95
CA PRO A 313 25.06 8.78 15.22
C PRO A 313 24.84 7.88 16.44
N GLN A 314 23.84 6.99 16.39
CA GLN A 314 23.52 6.08 17.48
C GLN A 314 24.45 4.86 17.57
N ASN A 315 25.25 4.58 16.53
CA ASN A 315 26.04 3.35 16.47
C ASN A 315 27.41 3.51 17.17
N PRO A 316 27.91 2.46 17.86
CA PRO A 316 29.24 2.49 18.47
C PRO A 316 30.32 2.85 17.45
N GLY A 317 31.29 3.70 17.84
CA GLY A 317 32.37 4.12 16.94
C GLY A 317 32.05 5.36 16.11
N TYR A 318 30.86 5.96 16.24
CA TYR A 318 30.52 7.23 15.61
C TYR A 318 31.52 8.34 15.97
N VAL A 319 31.87 9.17 14.98
CA VAL A 319 32.69 10.37 15.14
C VAL A 319 31.89 11.56 14.62
N ASP A 320 31.62 12.54 15.47
CA ASP A 320 30.95 13.77 15.05
C ASP A 320 31.88 14.59 14.13
N LEU A 321 31.49 14.63 12.85
CA LEU A 321 32.19 15.34 11.78
C LEU A 321 31.31 16.46 11.19
N THR A 322 30.18 16.79 11.82
CA THR A 322 29.23 17.81 11.35
C THR A 322 29.87 19.20 11.25
N GLY A 323 30.87 19.47 12.08
CA GLY A 323 31.66 20.70 12.09
C GLY A 323 32.75 20.80 11.02
N LEU A 324 32.99 19.77 10.19
CA LEU A 324 34.04 19.80 9.16
C LEU A 324 33.73 20.79 8.03
N TYR A 325 32.45 20.86 7.64
CA TYR A 325 31.91 21.75 6.61
C TYR A 325 30.73 22.56 7.18
N PRO A 326 30.99 23.59 8.00
CA PRO A 326 29.95 24.53 8.42
C PRO A 326 29.38 25.26 7.20
N HIS A 327 28.13 25.70 7.27
CA HIS A 327 27.51 26.44 6.17
C HIS A 327 28.25 27.78 5.92
N ASP A 328 28.88 27.91 4.76
CA ASP A 328 29.67 29.07 4.33
C ASP A 328 29.66 29.19 2.78
N PRO A 329 28.64 29.84 2.19
CA PRO A 329 28.56 30.05 0.75
C PRO A 329 29.72 30.87 0.16
N ALA A 330 30.39 31.72 0.97
CA ALA A 330 31.53 32.51 0.50
C ALA A 330 32.77 31.62 0.32
N ARG A 331 33.03 30.72 1.28
CA ARG A 331 34.08 29.71 1.16
C ARG A 331 33.79 28.72 0.04
N ALA A 332 32.52 28.33 -0.15
CA ALA A 332 32.11 27.52 -1.29
C ALA A 332 32.50 28.18 -2.62
N LYS A 333 32.17 29.47 -2.83
CA LYS A 333 32.59 30.23 -4.03
C LYS A 333 34.10 30.27 -4.21
N ALA A 334 34.85 30.49 -3.13
CA ALA A 334 36.30 30.54 -3.19
C ALA A 334 36.90 29.18 -3.62
N LEU A 335 36.37 28.07 -3.10
CA LEU A 335 36.78 26.72 -3.50
C LEU A 335 36.39 26.40 -4.96
N LEU A 336 35.20 26.81 -5.41
CA LEU A 336 34.79 26.67 -6.81
C LEU A 336 35.73 27.46 -7.74
N ALA A 337 36.09 28.68 -7.38
CA ALA A 337 37.06 29.47 -8.15
C ALA A 337 38.43 28.79 -8.22
N GLN A 338 38.93 28.26 -7.10
CA GLN A 338 40.19 27.48 -7.06
C GLN A 338 40.11 26.20 -7.91
N ALA A 339 38.93 25.57 -7.97
CA ALA A 339 38.67 24.40 -8.78
C ALA A 339 38.49 24.69 -10.28
N GLY A 340 38.55 25.96 -10.70
CA GLY A 340 38.40 26.38 -12.11
C GLY A 340 37.00 26.84 -12.49
N TYR A 341 36.10 27.03 -11.53
CA TYR A 341 34.70 27.44 -11.73
C TYR A 341 34.38 28.78 -11.04
N PRO A 342 35.05 29.90 -11.38
CA PRO A 342 34.84 31.20 -10.71
C PRO A 342 33.43 31.78 -10.92
N ASN A 343 32.73 31.36 -11.98
CA ASN A 343 31.34 31.72 -12.25
C ASN A 343 30.36 30.57 -11.94
N GLY A 344 30.84 29.54 -11.24
CA GLY A 344 30.10 28.30 -10.99
C GLY A 344 29.80 27.49 -12.25
N PHE A 345 28.77 26.65 -12.17
CA PHE A 345 28.34 25.74 -13.24
C PHE A 345 26.85 25.37 -13.08
N THR A 346 26.30 24.69 -14.08
CA THR A 346 24.95 24.10 -14.01
C THR A 346 25.08 22.60 -13.83
N ALA A 347 24.25 22.02 -12.97
CA ALA A 347 24.17 20.58 -12.74
C ALA A 347 22.73 20.16 -12.45
N THR A 348 22.44 18.88 -12.65
CA THR A 348 21.08 18.33 -12.47
C THR A 348 20.94 17.58 -11.16
N ILE A 349 19.90 17.85 -10.38
CA ILE A 349 19.48 16.98 -9.28
C ILE A 349 18.36 16.10 -9.81
N ARG A 350 18.60 14.78 -9.88
CA ARG A 350 17.54 13.80 -10.18
C ARG A 350 16.78 13.49 -8.90
N VAL A 351 15.52 13.92 -8.84
CA VAL A 351 14.72 13.94 -7.61
C VAL A 351 13.80 12.72 -7.59
N LEU A 352 13.94 11.90 -6.54
CA LEU A 352 13.06 10.77 -6.28
C LEU A 352 11.62 11.25 -5.96
N PRO A 353 10.58 10.46 -6.25
CA PRO A 353 9.19 10.83 -5.97
C PRO A 353 8.83 10.63 -4.49
N LEU A 354 9.76 11.00 -3.60
CA LEU A 354 9.63 10.88 -2.15
C LEU A 354 9.48 12.28 -1.53
N PRO A 355 8.51 12.50 -0.61
CA PRO A 355 8.24 13.82 -0.06
C PRO A 355 9.44 14.53 0.57
N TYR A 356 10.31 13.79 1.28
CA TYR A 356 11.53 14.39 1.86
C TYR A 356 12.52 14.82 0.78
N ALA A 357 12.72 14.00 -0.26
CA ALA A 357 13.68 14.27 -1.33
C ALA A 357 13.25 15.50 -2.16
N LYS A 358 11.95 15.63 -2.47
CA LYS A 358 11.42 16.80 -3.19
C LYS A 358 11.63 18.10 -2.43
N ARG A 359 11.25 18.13 -1.15
CA ARG A 359 11.41 19.31 -0.30
C ARG A 359 12.88 19.66 -0.08
N ALA A 360 13.73 18.66 0.18
CA ALA A 360 15.16 18.87 0.33
C ALA A 360 15.81 19.40 -0.97
N ALA A 361 15.40 18.90 -2.14
CA ALA A 361 15.94 19.31 -3.43
C ALA A 361 15.70 20.81 -3.71
N GLU A 362 14.49 21.32 -3.41
CA GLU A 362 14.17 22.74 -3.58
C GLU A 362 15.04 23.63 -2.69
N ILE A 363 15.22 23.25 -1.43
CA ILE A 363 16.04 23.98 -0.45
C ILE A 363 17.52 23.97 -0.87
N ILE A 364 18.05 22.78 -1.19
CA ILE A 364 19.44 22.62 -1.63
C ILE A 364 19.70 23.37 -2.93
N ALA A 365 18.77 23.34 -3.90
CA ALA A 365 18.94 24.08 -5.15
C ALA A 365 19.07 25.59 -4.93
N ALA A 366 18.29 26.16 -3.98
CA ALA A 366 18.41 27.56 -3.61
C ALA A 366 19.77 27.87 -2.95
N GLN A 367 20.21 27.04 -2.00
CA GLN A 367 21.50 27.20 -1.31
C GLN A 367 22.70 27.04 -2.25
N LEU A 368 22.65 26.09 -3.19
CA LEU A 368 23.67 25.92 -4.23
C LEU A 368 23.74 27.13 -5.16
N ALA A 369 22.60 27.73 -5.51
CA ALA A 369 22.56 28.93 -6.34
C ALA A 369 23.26 30.12 -5.65
N GLU A 370 23.15 30.24 -4.32
CA GLU A 370 23.89 31.25 -3.55
C GLU A 370 25.40 31.08 -3.66
N ALA A 371 25.90 29.85 -3.81
CA ALA A 371 27.31 29.53 -4.06
C ALA A 371 27.72 29.63 -5.55
N GLY A 372 26.79 29.95 -6.46
CA GLY A 372 27.02 30.07 -7.90
C GLY A 372 26.74 28.79 -8.70
N VAL A 373 26.23 27.73 -8.07
CA VAL A 373 25.88 26.48 -8.76
C VAL A 373 24.40 26.45 -9.08
N LYS A 374 24.04 26.46 -10.35
CA LYS A 374 22.65 26.36 -10.79
C LYS A 374 22.21 24.90 -10.83
N ALA A 375 21.45 24.47 -9.83
CA ALA A 375 20.84 23.14 -9.80
C ALA A 375 19.53 23.11 -10.60
N VAL A 376 19.42 22.23 -11.60
CA VAL A 376 18.19 21.94 -12.34
C VAL A 376 17.54 20.72 -11.72
N LEU A 377 16.31 20.88 -11.20
CA LEU A 377 15.56 19.77 -10.63
C LEU A 377 14.91 18.95 -11.75
N GLN A 378 15.16 17.65 -11.77
CA GLN A 378 14.54 16.71 -12.70
C GLN A 378 13.84 15.61 -11.89
N ASP A 379 12.52 15.72 -11.79
CA ASP A 379 11.69 14.67 -11.21
C ASP A 379 11.81 13.39 -12.04
N VAL A 380 12.06 12.27 -11.37
CA VAL A 380 12.14 10.94 -11.97
C VAL A 380 11.30 9.94 -11.18
N GLU A 381 10.66 9.00 -11.88
CA GLU A 381 9.98 7.88 -11.24
C GLU A 381 10.99 6.90 -10.62
N TRP A 382 10.57 6.15 -9.59
CA TRP A 382 11.47 5.20 -8.87
C TRP A 382 12.18 4.23 -9.81
N ALA A 383 11.46 3.61 -10.75
CA ALA A 383 12.04 2.69 -11.72
C ALA A 383 13.07 3.38 -12.64
N THR A 384 12.79 4.62 -13.04
CA THR A 384 13.73 5.42 -13.85
C THR A 384 14.97 5.78 -13.05
N TRP A 385 14.82 6.11 -11.77
CA TRP A 385 15.95 6.35 -10.88
C TRP A 385 16.83 5.11 -10.74
N ILE A 386 16.23 3.94 -10.47
CA ILE A 386 16.97 2.67 -10.36
C ILE A 386 17.74 2.38 -11.66
N SER A 387 17.17 2.57 -12.84
CA SER A 387 17.95 2.35 -14.08
C SER A 387 19.02 3.39 -14.30
N GLN A 388 18.65 4.66 -14.27
CA GLN A 388 19.52 5.68 -14.82
C GLN A 388 20.54 6.14 -13.79
N VAL A 389 20.13 6.29 -12.53
CA VAL A 389 21.00 6.73 -11.44
C VAL A 389 21.76 5.55 -10.86
N TYR A 390 21.06 4.55 -10.32
CA TYR A 390 21.70 3.44 -9.61
C TYR A 390 22.40 2.45 -10.56
N GLY A 391 21.77 2.07 -11.68
CA GLY A 391 22.31 1.06 -12.60
C GLY A 391 23.26 1.61 -13.68
N GLN A 392 22.92 2.75 -14.29
CA GLN A 392 23.71 3.33 -15.41
C GLN A 392 24.67 4.43 -14.95
N HIS A 393 24.56 4.88 -13.70
CA HIS A 393 25.37 5.97 -13.14
C HIS A 393 25.24 7.28 -13.94
N ASP A 394 24.16 7.47 -14.68
CA ASP A 394 23.86 8.67 -15.47
C ASP A 394 23.15 9.71 -14.60
N TYR A 395 23.92 10.41 -13.79
CA TYR A 395 23.44 11.52 -12.98
C TYR A 395 24.60 12.45 -12.60
N ASP A 396 24.26 13.69 -12.25
CA ASP A 396 25.18 14.63 -11.61
C ASP A 396 25.03 14.50 -10.08
N MET A 397 23.81 14.75 -9.58
CA MET A 397 23.45 14.67 -8.17
C MET A 397 22.08 14.00 -7.96
N THR A 398 21.88 13.38 -6.79
CA THR A 398 20.56 12.87 -6.36
C THR A 398 20.44 12.87 -4.84
N ILE A 399 19.24 12.90 -4.28
CA ILE A 399 19.00 12.83 -2.84
C ILE A 399 18.37 11.49 -2.51
N VAL A 400 18.99 10.73 -1.61
CA VAL A 400 18.51 9.42 -1.18
C VAL A 400 18.92 9.17 0.27
N ALA A 401 18.10 8.38 0.97
CA ALA A 401 18.46 7.82 2.27
C ALA A 401 18.86 6.35 2.02
N HIS A 402 20.08 5.97 2.40
CA HIS A 402 20.47 4.57 2.53
C HIS A 402 19.94 4.09 3.87
N VAL A 403 19.37 2.89 3.95
CA VAL A 403 18.59 2.46 5.13
C VAL A 403 19.18 1.23 5.80
N GLU A 404 20.31 0.77 5.28
CA GLU A 404 21.03 -0.40 5.72
C GLU A 404 22.02 -0.02 6.82
N PRO A 405 21.96 -0.67 7.99
CA PRO A 405 22.90 -0.37 9.07
C PRO A 405 24.33 -0.67 8.64
N MET A 406 25.25 0.23 8.97
CA MET A 406 26.70 0.00 8.86
C MET A 406 27.17 -0.30 7.42
N ASP A 407 26.54 0.32 6.42
CA ASP A 407 26.80 0.08 5.00
C ASP A 407 28.04 0.82 4.44
N TYR A 408 28.96 1.26 5.31
CA TYR A 408 30.20 1.96 4.92
C TYR A 408 31.06 1.18 3.89
N ASP A 409 30.86 -0.14 3.76
CA ASP A 409 31.54 -0.98 2.80
C ASP A 409 31.14 -0.68 1.33
N ILE A 410 29.98 -0.05 1.08
CA ILE A 410 29.54 0.31 -0.28
C ILE A 410 30.56 1.22 -0.99
N TYR A 411 31.28 2.06 -0.22
CA TYR A 411 32.35 2.93 -0.71
C TYR A 411 33.63 2.16 -1.11
N GLY A 412 33.74 0.89 -0.72
CA GLY A 412 34.81 -0.01 -1.15
C GLY A 412 34.56 -0.69 -2.50
N ARG A 413 33.34 -0.62 -3.04
CA ARG A 413 32.91 -1.30 -4.26
C ARG A 413 33.16 -0.40 -5.49
N ASP A 414 34.01 -0.84 -6.42
CA ASP A 414 34.45 -0.01 -7.57
C ASP A 414 33.34 0.40 -8.56
N ASP A 415 32.29 -0.42 -8.63
CA ASP A 415 31.15 -0.24 -9.52
C ASP A 415 29.91 0.29 -8.78
N TYR A 416 30.09 0.83 -7.57
CA TYR A 416 28.99 1.48 -6.87
C TYR A 416 28.65 2.83 -7.50
N TYR A 417 27.36 3.20 -7.46
CA TYR A 417 26.85 4.32 -8.26
C TYR A 417 27.42 5.69 -7.90
N PHE A 418 28.04 5.87 -6.73
CA PHE A 418 28.79 7.09 -6.39
C PHE A 418 30.01 7.30 -7.29
N GLY A 419 30.55 6.24 -7.90
CA GLY A 419 31.79 6.30 -8.69
C GLY A 419 33.05 6.59 -7.86
N TYR A 420 32.98 6.47 -6.53
CA TYR A 420 34.13 6.68 -5.65
C TYR A 420 35.10 5.50 -5.71
N SER A 421 36.41 5.78 -5.75
CA SER A 421 37.45 4.74 -5.65
C SER A 421 38.68 5.31 -4.94
N ASN A 422 39.04 4.73 -3.81
CA ASN A 422 40.21 5.10 -3.02
C ASN A 422 40.91 3.83 -2.50
N PRO A 423 42.13 3.52 -2.98
CA PRO A 423 42.87 2.35 -2.51
C PRO A 423 43.17 2.35 -1.00
N ALA A 424 43.39 3.53 -0.40
CA ALA A 424 43.62 3.64 1.04
C ALA A 424 42.34 3.33 1.84
N TYR A 425 41.17 3.72 1.33
CA TYR A 425 39.89 3.37 1.93
C TYR A 425 39.63 1.86 1.90
N LYS A 426 39.89 1.20 0.76
CA LYS A 426 39.79 -0.28 0.67
C LYS A 426 40.73 -0.99 1.63
N ALA A 427 41.94 -0.46 1.82
CA ALA A 427 42.88 -1.00 2.79
C ALA A 427 42.38 -0.86 4.24
N LEU A 428 41.68 0.25 4.57
CA LEU A 428 41.02 0.41 5.87
C LEU A 428 39.91 -0.63 6.07
N LEU A 429 39.05 -0.85 5.07
CA LEU A 429 38.01 -1.88 5.12
C LEU A 429 38.61 -3.28 5.33
N ALA A 430 39.61 -3.66 4.53
CA ALA A 430 40.27 -4.96 4.67
C ALA A 430 40.92 -5.14 6.06
N LYS A 431 41.47 -4.06 6.64
CA LYS A 431 42.02 -4.07 7.99
C LYS A 431 40.91 -4.21 9.04
N LEU A 432 39.78 -3.53 8.87
CA LEU A 432 38.62 -3.67 9.75
C LEU A 432 38.11 -5.12 9.73
N ASP A 433 37.95 -5.72 8.56
CA ASP A 433 37.48 -7.11 8.41
C ASP A 433 38.39 -8.10 9.13
N ALA A 434 39.71 -7.92 9.01
CA ALA A 434 40.71 -8.77 9.67
C ALA A 434 40.84 -8.52 11.19
N THR A 435 40.24 -7.45 11.72
CA THR A 435 40.36 -7.09 13.15
C THR A 435 39.16 -7.63 13.92
N VAL A 436 39.42 -8.45 14.94
CA VAL A 436 38.39 -9.02 15.84
C VAL A 436 38.32 -8.31 17.21
N ASP A 437 39.37 -7.58 17.59
CA ASP A 437 39.40 -6.79 18.83
C ASP A 437 38.47 -5.57 18.72
N GLU A 438 37.47 -5.50 19.60
CA GLU A 438 36.41 -4.49 19.52
C GLU A 438 36.92 -3.04 19.63
N PRO A 439 37.75 -2.65 20.62
CA PRO A 439 38.32 -1.30 20.67
C PRO A 439 39.10 -0.92 19.40
N ALA A 440 39.90 -1.84 18.86
CA ALA A 440 40.62 -1.60 17.60
C ALA A 440 39.68 -1.44 16.40
N ARG A 441 38.59 -2.22 16.35
CA ARG A 441 37.54 -2.07 15.33
C ARG A 441 36.87 -0.71 15.40
N LEU A 442 36.47 -0.24 16.58
CA LEU A 442 35.84 1.08 16.77
C LEU A 442 36.77 2.22 16.33
N ALA A 443 38.07 2.10 16.58
CA ALA A 443 39.04 3.08 16.10
C ALA A 443 39.13 3.11 14.55
N LEU A 444 39.12 1.94 13.91
CA LEU A 444 39.12 1.82 12.43
C LEU A 444 37.84 2.37 11.81
N LEU A 445 36.69 2.16 12.44
CA LEU A 445 35.41 2.76 12.03
C LEU A 445 35.46 4.30 12.09
N GLY A 446 36.12 4.85 13.11
CA GLY A 446 36.36 6.29 13.19
C GLY A 446 37.26 6.81 12.06
N ASP A 447 38.28 6.05 11.67
CA ASP A 447 39.15 6.41 10.54
C ASP A 447 38.42 6.34 9.19
N ILE A 448 37.59 5.31 8.99
CA ILE A 448 36.69 5.17 7.83
C ILE A 448 35.81 6.42 7.68
N GLN A 449 35.13 6.84 8.75
CA GLN A 449 34.27 8.02 8.76
C GLN A 449 35.03 9.29 8.39
N ARG A 450 36.22 9.49 8.97
CA ARG A 450 37.08 10.66 8.68
C ARG A 450 37.55 10.66 7.23
N THR A 451 37.90 9.51 6.66
CA THR A 451 38.31 9.43 5.25
C THR A 451 37.18 9.85 4.32
N LEU A 452 35.98 9.30 4.51
CA LEU A 452 34.81 9.67 3.70
C LEU A 452 34.46 11.16 3.81
N ALA A 453 34.48 11.71 5.03
CA ALA A 453 34.22 13.12 5.26
C ALA A 453 35.27 14.01 4.60
N ASN A 454 36.57 13.71 4.76
CA ASN A 454 37.65 14.50 4.15
C ASN A 454 37.65 14.46 2.63
N ASP A 455 37.29 13.32 2.04
CA ASP A 455 37.16 13.16 0.58
C ASP A 455 35.87 13.80 0.04
N ALA A 456 34.98 14.27 0.94
CA ALA A 456 33.68 14.86 0.62
C ALA A 456 32.96 14.03 -0.45
N VAL A 457 32.88 12.71 -0.26
CA VAL A 457 32.39 11.79 -1.30
C VAL A 457 30.96 12.16 -1.71
N ASN A 458 30.12 12.47 -0.73
CA ASN A 458 28.78 13.01 -0.89
C ASN A 458 28.62 14.24 0.03
N VAL A 459 27.59 15.05 -0.18
CA VAL A 459 27.18 16.02 0.84
C VAL A 459 26.27 15.28 1.83
N PHE A 460 26.83 14.94 2.99
CA PHE A 460 26.10 14.30 4.09
C PHE A 460 25.11 15.31 4.71
N LEU A 461 23.82 14.94 4.80
CA LEU A 461 22.76 15.84 5.21
C LEU A 461 22.32 15.56 6.65
N PHE A 462 21.58 14.47 6.86
CA PHE A 462 21.00 14.11 8.15
C PHE A 462 20.68 12.63 8.24
N GLU A 463 20.61 12.13 9.46
CA GLU A 463 20.08 10.83 9.83
C GLU A 463 18.56 10.87 9.76
N TYR A 464 17.96 10.01 8.94
CA TYR A 464 16.52 10.01 8.72
C TYR A 464 15.80 9.67 10.04
N PRO A 465 14.79 10.45 10.44
CA PRO A 465 14.08 10.20 11.68
C PRO A 465 13.12 9.01 11.54
N TYR A 466 13.11 8.17 12.57
CA TYR A 466 12.10 7.15 12.82
C TYR A 466 10.95 7.73 13.65
N PHE A 467 9.71 7.47 13.22
CA PHE A 467 8.49 7.91 13.89
C PHE A 467 7.63 6.72 14.33
N GLY A 468 7.88 6.20 15.54
CA GLY A 468 7.05 5.16 16.13
C GLY A 468 5.82 5.77 16.79
N VAL A 469 4.62 5.49 16.27
CA VAL A 469 3.38 6.03 16.84
C VAL A 469 2.49 4.90 17.31
N TRP A 470 2.07 4.94 18.57
CA TRP A 470 1.32 3.85 19.21
C TRP A 470 0.14 4.41 20.00
N ASP A 471 -0.97 3.67 20.05
CA ASP A 471 -2.01 3.90 21.05
C ASP A 471 -1.37 3.75 22.44
N ALA A 472 -1.58 4.72 23.33
CA ALA A 472 -0.93 4.79 24.63
C ALA A 472 -1.24 3.60 25.55
N ARG A 473 -2.25 2.79 25.22
CA ARG A 473 -2.61 1.55 25.91
C ARG A 473 -1.80 0.35 25.44
N VAL A 474 -1.04 0.44 24.35
CA VAL A 474 -0.17 -0.65 23.88
C VAL A 474 1.17 -0.55 24.59
N ARG A 475 1.63 -1.65 25.21
CA ARG A 475 2.88 -1.75 25.97
C ARG A 475 3.82 -2.78 25.38
N ASN A 476 5.06 -2.73 25.87
CA ASN A 476 6.15 -3.65 25.53
C ASN A 476 6.42 -3.69 24.02
N ILE A 477 6.34 -2.52 23.39
CA ILE A 477 6.77 -2.35 22.02
C ILE A 477 8.19 -1.80 22.05
N TRP A 478 9.13 -2.56 21.51
CA TRP A 478 10.53 -2.14 21.44
C TRP A 478 10.78 -1.38 20.13
N HIS A 479 11.03 -0.07 20.23
CA HIS A 479 11.40 0.81 19.12
C HIS A 479 12.21 2.04 19.60
N PRO A 480 13.10 2.62 18.76
CA PRO A 480 13.50 2.13 17.44
C PRO A 480 14.32 0.83 17.54
N THR A 481 14.46 0.12 16.43
CA THR A 481 15.20 -1.15 16.37
C THR A 481 16.33 -1.05 15.35
N PRO A 482 17.48 -1.69 15.57
CA PRO A 482 18.69 -1.51 14.76
C PRO A 482 18.60 -2.03 13.31
N VAL A 483 17.54 -2.76 12.93
CA VAL A 483 17.36 -3.34 11.58
C VAL A 483 15.93 -3.16 11.04
N GLN A 484 15.26 -2.06 11.39
CA GLN A 484 13.89 -1.75 10.96
C GLN A 484 12.92 -2.95 11.13
N LEU A 485 12.90 -3.57 12.31
CA LEU A 485 12.02 -4.69 12.64
C LEU A 485 10.81 -4.23 13.48
N THR A 486 9.78 -5.07 13.58
CA THR A 486 8.67 -4.86 14.53
C THR A 486 8.64 -6.03 15.50
N ASP A 487 9.17 -5.86 16.71
CA ASP A 487 9.08 -6.90 17.73
C ASP A 487 7.68 -6.88 18.39
N LEU A 488 6.94 -7.98 18.19
CA LEU A 488 5.58 -8.18 18.68
C LEU A 488 5.49 -9.31 19.71
N ALA A 489 6.62 -9.89 20.12
CA ALA A 489 6.65 -11.07 20.99
C ALA A 489 6.02 -10.78 22.36
N THR A 490 6.30 -9.60 22.92
CA THR A 490 5.84 -9.20 24.27
C THR A 490 4.75 -8.12 24.26
N ALA A 491 4.36 -7.66 23.07
CA ALA A 491 3.34 -6.63 22.86
C ALA A 491 2.00 -7.00 23.51
N GLN A 492 1.39 -6.06 24.24
CA GLN A 492 0.11 -6.26 24.92
C GLN A 492 -0.66 -4.96 25.12
N PHE A 493 -1.97 -5.04 25.42
CA PHE A 493 -2.77 -3.90 25.88
C PHE A 493 -2.74 -3.80 27.41
N ASP A 494 -2.68 -2.58 27.96
CA ASP A 494 -2.71 -2.26 29.41
C ASP A 494 -3.91 -2.85 30.14
N ASP A 495 -5.03 -3.02 29.43
CA ASP A 495 -6.28 -3.49 29.99
C ASP A 495 -6.75 -4.76 29.26
N ALA A 496 -7.03 -5.80 30.03
CA ALA A 496 -7.86 -6.94 29.63
C ALA A 496 -9.34 -6.55 29.36
N ALA A 497 -9.64 -5.32 28.91
CA ALA A 497 -10.99 -4.83 28.68
C ALA A 497 -11.04 -3.81 27.52
N SER A 498 -11.52 -4.22 26.34
CA SER A 498 -12.30 -3.40 25.36
C SER A 498 -12.42 -4.01 23.94
N GLY A 499 -12.82 -5.26 23.78
CA GLY A 499 -12.75 -6.03 22.52
C GLY A 499 -13.66 -5.63 21.34
N ASN A 500 -13.35 -6.20 20.17
CA ASN A 500 -14.35 -6.83 19.28
C ASN A 500 -13.76 -8.04 18.53
N ALA A 501 -14.66 -8.94 18.15
CA ALA A 501 -14.51 -10.37 17.92
C ALA A 501 -13.78 -10.82 16.65
N GLY A 502 -13.04 -11.92 16.81
CA GLY A 502 -12.84 -12.92 15.75
C GLY A 502 -14.18 -13.54 15.35
N GLY A 503 -14.55 -13.39 14.08
CA GLY A 503 -15.77 -13.90 13.51
C GLY A 503 -15.57 -15.27 12.88
N GLY A 504 -16.02 -16.32 13.56
CA GLY A 504 -16.42 -17.54 12.88
C GLY A 504 -17.64 -17.25 12.01
N THR A 505 -17.56 -17.59 10.73
CA THR A 505 -18.58 -17.32 9.72
C THR A 505 -20.00 -17.71 10.19
N SER A 506 -20.93 -16.75 10.14
CA SER A 506 -22.35 -17.07 10.26
C SER A 506 -22.87 -17.58 8.91
N PRO A 507 -23.37 -18.83 8.83
CA PRO A 507 -23.93 -19.40 7.60
C PRO A 507 -25.12 -18.60 7.04
N VAL A 508 -25.70 -17.69 7.82
CA VAL A 508 -26.83 -16.84 7.44
C VAL A 508 -26.44 -15.77 6.42
N ALA A 509 -25.23 -15.19 6.51
CA ALA A 509 -24.78 -14.15 5.58
C ALA A 509 -24.58 -14.72 4.16
N ARG A 510 -23.98 -15.92 4.07
CA ARG A 510 -23.88 -16.68 2.82
C ARG A 510 -25.26 -17.02 2.25
N TRP A 511 -26.19 -17.49 3.10
CA TRP A 511 -27.55 -17.81 2.67
C TRP A 511 -28.31 -16.60 2.12
N LEU A 512 -28.19 -15.43 2.75
CA LEU A 512 -28.82 -14.19 2.28
C LEU A 512 -28.25 -13.72 0.94
N ALA A 513 -26.94 -13.85 0.72
CA ALA A 513 -26.32 -13.53 -0.57
C ALA A 513 -26.83 -14.45 -1.69
N TRP A 514 -26.93 -15.76 -1.44
CA TRP A 514 -27.50 -16.72 -2.39
C TRP A 514 -28.98 -16.47 -2.67
N ALA A 515 -29.79 -16.18 -1.64
CA ALA A 515 -31.22 -15.90 -1.80
C ALA A 515 -31.48 -14.60 -2.59
N LEU A 516 -30.69 -13.54 -2.36
CA LEU A 516 -30.77 -12.30 -3.12
C LEU A 516 -30.31 -12.51 -4.58
N GLY A 517 -29.27 -13.32 -4.81
CA GLY A 517 -28.81 -13.68 -6.14
C GLY A 517 -29.87 -14.45 -6.94
N LEU A 518 -30.53 -15.44 -6.33
CA LEU A 518 -31.63 -16.18 -6.96
C LEU A 518 -32.83 -15.27 -7.26
N GLY A 519 -33.17 -14.34 -6.35
CA GLY A 519 -34.22 -13.36 -6.56
C GLY A 519 -33.93 -12.41 -7.74
N ALA A 520 -32.69 -11.94 -7.86
CA ALA A 520 -32.25 -11.12 -8.98
C ALA A 520 -32.30 -11.89 -10.30
N LEU A 521 -31.82 -13.14 -10.33
CA LEU A 521 -31.89 -14.00 -11.51
C LEU A 521 -33.34 -14.27 -11.94
N ALA A 522 -34.25 -14.51 -11.00
CA ALA A 522 -35.67 -14.67 -11.30
C ALA A 522 -36.31 -13.38 -11.85
N ALA A 523 -35.94 -12.21 -11.33
CA ALA A 523 -36.40 -10.91 -11.82
C ALA A 523 -35.89 -10.62 -13.25
N VAL A 524 -34.62 -10.94 -13.54
CA VAL A 524 -34.05 -10.81 -14.88
C VAL A 524 -34.70 -11.80 -15.84
N ALA A 525 -34.89 -13.06 -15.45
CA ALA A 525 -35.55 -14.07 -16.28
C ALA A 525 -37.00 -13.68 -16.62
N THR A 526 -37.74 -13.16 -15.64
CA THR A 526 -39.12 -12.68 -15.87
C THR A 526 -39.16 -11.41 -16.73
N ALA A 527 -38.20 -10.50 -16.58
CA ALA A 527 -38.09 -9.33 -17.45
C ALA A 527 -37.71 -9.73 -18.90
N ALA A 528 -36.75 -10.65 -19.06
CA ALA A 528 -36.33 -11.17 -20.36
C ALA A 528 -37.47 -11.91 -21.07
N ALA A 529 -38.25 -12.72 -20.34
CA ALA A 529 -39.43 -13.39 -20.87
C ALA A 529 -40.50 -12.38 -21.36
N LYS A 530 -40.67 -11.25 -20.67
CA LYS A 530 -41.57 -10.17 -21.10
C LYS A 530 -41.06 -9.37 -22.29
N ALA A 531 -39.74 -9.15 -22.38
CA ALA A 531 -39.11 -8.44 -23.49
C ALA A 531 -39.15 -9.23 -24.80
N GLY A 532 -39.09 -10.56 -24.73
CA GLY A 532 -39.18 -11.47 -25.87
C GLY A 532 -37.80 -11.86 -26.44
N PRO A 533 -37.66 -13.10 -26.97
CA PRO A 533 -36.36 -13.69 -27.30
C PRO A 533 -35.60 -12.97 -28.43
N ARG A 534 -36.31 -12.40 -29.43
CA ARG A 534 -35.68 -11.65 -30.53
C ARG A 534 -35.01 -10.37 -30.04
N TYR A 535 -35.68 -9.62 -29.16
CA TYR A 535 -35.14 -8.39 -28.58
C TYR A 535 -33.91 -8.69 -27.72
N VAL A 536 -34.01 -9.69 -26.85
CA VAL A 536 -32.91 -10.12 -25.98
C VAL A 536 -31.71 -10.58 -26.81
N ALA A 537 -31.93 -11.37 -27.87
CA ALA A 537 -30.87 -11.80 -28.78
C ALA A 537 -30.18 -10.62 -29.49
N GLY A 538 -30.96 -9.66 -30.01
CA GLY A 538 -30.41 -8.44 -30.64
C GLY A 538 -29.55 -7.62 -29.68
N ARG A 539 -29.99 -7.45 -28.44
CA ARG A 539 -29.22 -6.77 -27.39
C ARG A 539 -28.00 -7.56 -26.95
N LEU A 540 -28.06 -8.88 -26.91
CA LEU A 540 -26.92 -9.74 -26.60
C LEU A 540 -25.84 -9.64 -27.68
N VAL A 541 -26.22 -9.61 -28.97
CA VAL A 541 -25.27 -9.39 -30.07
C VAL A 541 -24.61 -8.01 -29.95
N SER A 542 -25.40 -6.97 -29.65
CA SER A 542 -24.84 -5.63 -29.41
C SER A 542 -23.86 -5.63 -28.24
N LEU A 543 -24.19 -6.30 -27.13
CA LEU A 543 -23.31 -6.44 -25.96
C LEU A 543 -21.99 -7.12 -26.34
N LEU A 544 -22.04 -8.24 -27.04
CA LEU A 544 -20.85 -8.98 -27.46
C LEU A 544 -19.98 -8.16 -28.43
N ALA A 545 -20.60 -7.47 -29.38
CA ALA A 545 -19.89 -6.59 -30.30
C ALA A 545 -19.20 -5.42 -29.57
N THR A 546 -19.88 -4.79 -28.60
CA THR A 546 -19.30 -3.72 -27.77
C THR A 546 -18.13 -4.24 -26.93
N LEU A 547 -18.25 -5.43 -26.33
CA LEU A 547 -17.17 -6.03 -25.54
C LEU A 547 -15.94 -6.35 -26.40
N ILE A 548 -16.12 -6.91 -27.59
CA ILE A 548 -15.02 -7.20 -28.53
C ILE A 548 -14.34 -5.91 -29.00
N ALA A 549 -15.12 -4.88 -29.33
CA ALA A 549 -14.57 -3.58 -29.71
C ALA A 549 -13.78 -2.94 -28.56
N ALA A 550 -14.34 -2.98 -27.34
CA ALA A 550 -13.67 -2.42 -26.18
C ALA A 550 -12.40 -3.20 -25.79
N SER A 551 -12.41 -4.54 -25.84
CA SER A 551 -11.23 -5.36 -25.56
C SER A 551 -10.11 -5.08 -26.56
N LEU A 552 -10.46 -4.87 -27.84
CA LEU A 552 -9.48 -4.49 -28.86
C LEU A 552 -8.86 -3.10 -28.57
N VAL A 553 -9.68 -2.12 -28.20
CA VAL A 553 -9.20 -0.77 -27.83
C VAL A 553 -8.28 -0.84 -26.61
N ILE A 554 -8.67 -1.56 -25.56
CA ILE A 554 -7.85 -1.76 -24.36
C ILE A 554 -6.51 -2.40 -24.72
N PHE A 555 -6.53 -3.47 -25.52
CA PHE A 555 -5.32 -4.17 -25.95
C PHE A 555 -4.38 -3.29 -26.78
N LEU A 556 -4.91 -2.49 -27.70
CA LEU A 556 -4.11 -1.57 -28.52
C LEU A 556 -3.54 -0.42 -27.67
N ALA A 557 -4.32 0.15 -26.76
CA ALA A 557 -3.87 1.23 -25.89
C ALA A 557 -2.67 0.81 -25.03
N LEU A 558 -2.69 -0.41 -24.48
CA LEU A 558 -1.60 -0.93 -23.66
C LEU A 558 -0.32 -1.21 -24.46
N GLN A 559 -0.41 -1.50 -25.76
CA GLN A 559 0.78 -1.68 -26.61
C GLN A 559 1.54 -0.39 -26.91
N VAL A 560 0.88 0.77 -26.77
CA VAL A 560 1.51 2.08 -26.97
C VAL A 560 2.27 2.51 -25.71
N ILE A 561 2.00 1.89 -24.55
CA ILE A 561 2.68 2.23 -23.30
C ILE A 561 4.15 1.76 -23.39
N PRO A 562 5.13 2.67 -23.26
CA PRO A 562 6.54 2.32 -23.36
C PRO A 562 7.00 1.47 -22.16
N GLY A 563 7.61 0.33 -22.44
CA GLY A 563 8.20 -0.58 -21.45
C GLY A 563 8.07 -2.04 -21.86
N ASP A 564 9.16 -2.81 -21.80
CA ASP A 564 9.12 -4.26 -22.00
C ASP A 564 8.77 -4.94 -20.67
N PRO A 565 7.61 -5.61 -20.54
CA PRO A 565 7.20 -6.26 -19.29
C PRO A 565 8.25 -7.23 -18.74
N ALA A 566 8.90 -8.02 -19.60
CA ALA A 566 9.93 -8.98 -19.18
C ALA A 566 11.17 -8.26 -18.60
N ARG A 567 11.50 -7.08 -19.13
CA ARG A 567 12.62 -6.25 -18.64
C ARG A 567 12.29 -5.53 -17.34
N VAL A 568 11.02 -5.19 -17.13
CA VAL A 568 10.56 -4.64 -15.84
C VAL A 568 10.63 -5.71 -14.76
N MET A 569 10.24 -6.97 -15.07
CA MET A 569 10.26 -8.07 -14.11
C MET A 569 11.66 -8.52 -13.69
N MET A 570 12.59 -8.64 -14.64
CA MET A 570 13.94 -9.16 -14.34
C MET A 570 14.91 -8.10 -13.81
N GLY A 571 14.46 -6.84 -13.74
CA GLY A 571 15.34 -5.72 -13.47
C GLY A 571 16.22 -5.37 -14.67
N MET A 572 16.79 -4.17 -14.65
CA MET A 572 17.51 -3.64 -15.81
C MET A 572 18.95 -4.14 -15.94
N SER A 573 19.42 -4.94 -14.97
CA SER A 573 20.70 -5.66 -14.99
C SER A 573 20.55 -7.15 -15.37
N ALA A 574 19.37 -7.56 -15.84
CA ALA A 574 19.09 -8.93 -16.22
C ALA A 574 19.97 -9.40 -17.39
N ASP A 575 20.50 -10.61 -17.28
CA ASP A 575 21.20 -11.26 -18.39
C ASP A 575 20.33 -11.24 -19.66
N PRO A 576 20.82 -10.70 -20.80
CA PRO A 576 20.07 -10.64 -22.05
C PRO A 576 19.51 -11.99 -22.51
N THR A 577 20.18 -13.11 -22.20
CA THR A 577 19.69 -14.44 -22.59
C THR A 577 18.50 -14.88 -21.73
N ALA A 578 18.57 -14.62 -20.42
CA ALA A 578 17.47 -14.86 -19.50
C ALA A 578 16.26 -13.95 -19.83
N LEU A 579 16.51 -12.68 -20.20
CA LEU A 579 15.46 -11.76 -20.63
C LEU A 579 14.76 -12.26 -21.90
N ALA A 580 15.51 -12.70 -22.92
CA ALA A 580 14.94 -13.27 -24.13
C ALA A 580 14.14 -14.56 -23.84
N THR A 581 14.63 -15.40 -22.94
CA THR A 581 13.91 -16.60 -22.48
C THR A 581 12.58 -16.22 -21.81
N LEU A 582 12.59 -15.23 -20.92
CA LEU A 582 11.37 -14.77 -20.26
C LEU A 582 10.38 -14.14 -21.24
N ARG A 583 10.85 -13.33 -22.20
CA ARG A 583 10.00 -12.76 -23.26
C ARG A 583 9.31 -13.85 -24.09
N HIS A 584 10.04 -14.91 -24.41
CA HIS A 584 9.49 -16.05 -25.13
C HIS A 584 8.48 -16.81 -24.26
N GLN A 585 8.77 -17.05 -22.98
CA GLN A 585 7.85 -17.71 -22.05
C GLN A 585 6.55 -16.94 -21.85
N MET A 586 6.63 -15.60 -21.84
CA MET A 586 5.48 -14.70 -21.74
C MET A 586 4.73 -14.51 -23.07
N GLY A 587 5.19 -15.13 -24.17
CA GLY A 587 4.60 -15.00 -25.50
C GLY A 587 4.69 -13.59 -26.08
N LEU A 588 5.59 -12.74 -25.57
CA LEU A 588 5.73 -11.35 -26.00
C LEU A 588 6.27 -11.22 -27.43
N ASP A 589 6.96 -12.25 -27.92
CA ASP A 589 7.56 -12.29 -29.25
C ASP A 589 6.56 -12.67 -30.36
N ALA A 590 5.33 -13.09 -30.00
CA ALA A 590 4.29 -13.41 -30.96
C ALA A 590 3.69 -12.15 -31.62
N PRO A 591 3.24 -12.23 -32.88
CA PRO A 591 2.52 -11.15 -33.54
C PRO A 591 1.31 -10.65 -32.74
N ALA A 592 1.05 -9.34 -32.77
CA ALA A 592 -0.04 -8.72 -32.01
C ALA A 592 -1.43 -9.40 -32.17
N PRO A 593 -1.85 -9.86 -33.36
CA PRO A 593 -3.13 -10.58 -33.51
C PRO A 593 -3.18 -11.90 -32.73
N GLN A 594 -2.07 -12.65 -32.69
CA GLN A 594 -2.01 -13.92 -31.96
C GLN A 594 -2.06 -13.67 -30.46
N ARG A 595 -1.32 -12.66 -29.96
CA ARG A 595 -1.38 -12.25 -28.55
C ARG A 595 -2.77 -11.79 -28.14
N TYR A 596 -3.47 -11.05 -29.00
CA TYR A 596 -4.85 -10.62 -28.75
C TYR A 596 -5.81 -11.82 -28.62
N LEU A 597 -5.74 -12.77 -29.56
CA LEU A 597 -6.60 -13.95 -29.54
C LEU A 597 -6.32 -14.87 -28.35
N ALA A 598 -5.04 -15.07 -28.01
CA ALA A 598 -4.63 -15.84 -26.84
C ALA A 598 -5.12 -15.20 -25.54
N TRP A 599 -4.94 -13.88 -25.41
CA TRP A 599 -5.42 -13.11 -24.26
C TRP A 599 -6.95 -13.15 -24.13
N LEU A 600 -7.68 -12.97 -25.23
CA LEU A 600 -9.14 -13.05 -25.24
C LEU A 600 -9.63 -14.47 -24.88
N ALA A 601 -8.96 -15.51 -25.38
CA ALA A 601 -9.27 -16.90 -25.03
C ALA A 601 -9.02 -17.18 -23.54
N GLY A 602 -7.93 -16.65 -22.97
CA GLY A 602 -7.63 -16.72 -21.54
C GLY A 602 -8.75 -16.10 -20.69
N ILE A 603 -9.16 -14.86 -21.01
CA ILE A 603 -10.25 -14.18 -20.29
C ILE A 603 -11.55 -15.00 -20.31
N VAL A 604 -11.91 -15.57 -21.47
CA VAL A 604 -13.12 -16.41 -21.59
C VAL A 604 -13.03 -17.67 -20.74
N GLN A 605 -11.82 -18.19 -20.49
CA GLN A 605 -11.56 -19.33 -19.61
C GLN A 605 -11.40 -18.93 -18.12
N GLY A 606 -11.43 -17.63 -17.81
CA GLY A 606 -11.21 -17.10 -16.46
C GLY A 606 -9.74 -16.88 -16.09
N ASP A 607 -8.82 -17.04 -17.05
CA ASP A 607 -7.41 -16.73 -16.88
C ASP A 607 -7.14 -15.27 -17.28
N PHE A 608 -6.86 -14.44 -16.28
CA PHE A 608 -6.52 -13.03 -16.44
C PHE A 608 -5.00 -12.80 -16.43
N GLY A 609 -4.19 -13.86 -16.34
CA GLY A 609 -2.76 -13.81 -16.16
C GLY A 609 -2.32 -13.62 -14.70
N LEU A 610 -0.99 -13.55 -14.52
CA LEU A 610 -0.32 -13.40 -13.24
C LEU A 610 0.11 -11.93 -13.04
N SER A 611 -0.17 -11.36 -11.88
CA SER A 611 0.34 -10.03 -11.50
C SER A 611 1.86 -10.08 -11.31
N TYR A 612 2.58 -9.13 -11.90
CA TYR A 612 4.04 -9.02 -11.71
C TYR A 612 4.39 -8.46 -10.35
N THR A 613 3.58 -7.52 -9.84
CA THR A 613 3.86 -6.89 -8.55
C THR A 613 3.49 -7.79 -7.39
N TYR A 614 2.29 -8.41 -7.44
CA TYR A 614 1.77 -9.20 -6.33
C TYR A 614 2.10 -10.69 -6.43
N ARG A 615 2.59 -11.16 -7.59
CA ARG A 615 2.91 -12.58 -7.88
C ARG A 615 1.75 -13.54 -7.60
N VAL A 616 0.52 -13.09 -7.85
CA VAL A 616 -0.71 -13.87 -7.69
C VAL A 616 -1.62 -13.68 -8.91
N ASP A 617 -2.54 -14.62 -9.12
CA ASP A 617 -3.47 -14.57 -10.25
C ASP A 617 -4.34 -13.32 -10.19
N VAL A 618 -4.43 -12.61 -11.32
CA VAL A 618 -5.21 -11.37 -11.42
C VAL A 618 -6.70 -11.63 -11.20
N GLY A 619 -7.21 -12.79 -11.61
CA GLY A 619 -8.59 -13.19 -11.36
C GLY A 619 -8.92 -13.27 -9.86
N ARG A 620 -7.99 -13.79 -9.05
CA ARG A 620 -8.15 -13.86 -7.58
C ARG A 620 -8.12 -12.47 -6.97
N LEU A 621 -7.14 -11.63 -7.35
CA LEU A 621 -7.08 -10.23 -6.92
C LEU A 621 -8.39 -9.50 -7.22
N MET A 622 -8.88 -9.62 -8.45
CA MET A 622 -10.12 -8.98 -8.87
C MET A 622 -11.33 -9.49 -8.09
N ALA A 623 -11.43 -10.79 -7.82
CA ALA A 623 -12.52 -11.35 -7.03
C ALA A 623 -12.55 -10.80 -5.60
N GLU A 624 -11.39 -10.72 -4.94
CA GLU A 624 -11.25 -10.14 -3.60
C GLU A 624 -11.66 -8.65 -3.57
N ARG A 625 -11.34 -7.89 -4.61
CA ARG A 625 -11.70 -6.46 -4.72
C ARG A 625 -13.16 -6.23 -5.12
N LEU A 626 -13.70 -7.09 -5.99
CA LEU A 626 -15.11 -7.04 -6.41
C LEU A 626 -16.05 -7.30 -5.22
N ALA A 627 -15.62 -8.09 -4.23
CA ALA A 627 -16.35 -8.30 -2.98
C ALA A 627 -16.56 -7.01 -2.16
N VAL A 628 -15.85 -5.93 -2.47
CA VAL A 628 -16.03 -4.61 -1.83
C VAL A 628 -16.72 -3.63 -2.79
N THR A 629 -16.21 -3.51 -4.03
CA THR A 629 -16.74 -2.56 -5.01
C THR A 629 -18.20 -2.83 -5.37
N LEU A 630 -18.58 -4.10 -5.62
CA LEU A 630 -19.94 -4.42 -6.04
C LEU A 630 -20.98 -4.11 -4.94
N PRO A 631 -20.81 -4.59 -3.68
CA PRO A 631 -21.71 -4.21 -2.59
C PRO A 631 -21.75 -2.70 -2.34
N LEU A 632 -20.62 -2.00 -2.42
CA LEU A 632 -20.57 -0.55 -2.30
C LEU A 632 -21.42 0.14 -3.37
N THR A 633 -21.24 -0.23 -4.64
CA THR A 633 -22.00 0.35 -5.77
C THR A 633 -23.49 0.06 -5.62
N LEU A 634 -23.87 -1.17 -5.27
CA LEU A 634 -25.27 -1.54 -5.04
C LEU A 634 -25.88 -0.78 -3.86
N TYR A 635 -25.11 -0.58 -2.79
CA TYR A 635 -25.56 0.19 -1.64
C TYR A 635 -25.75 1.67 -2.00
N ALA A 636 -24.83 2.26 -2.77
CA ALA A 636 -24.96 3.62 -3.26
C ALA A 636 -26.18 3.79 -4.18
N ILE A 637 -26.48 2.83 -5.06
CA ILE A 637 -27.68 2.84 -5.93
C ILE A 637 -28.95 2.77 -5.10
N LEU A 638 -28.97 1.89 -4.10
CA LEU A 638 -30.13 1.76 -3.23
C LEU A 638 -30.39 3.07 -2.48
N LEU A 639 -29.34 3.66 -1.88
CA LEU A 639 -29.43 4.93 -1.17
C LEU A 639 -29.84 6.08 -2.11
N SER A 640 -29.24 6.17 -3.30
CA SER A 640 -29.55 7.24 -4.25
C SER A 640 -30.99 7.14 -4.74
N THR A 641 -31.47 5.93 -5.02
CA THR A 641 -32.86 5.68 -5.44
C THR A 641 -33.85 6.02 -4.34
N LEU A 642 -33.59 5.61 -3.09
CA LEU A 642 -34.45 5.90 -1.95
C LEU A 642 -34.53 7.40 -1.70
N LEU A 643 -33.39 8.09 -1.68
CA LEU A 643 -33.32 9.53 -1.46
C LEU A 643 -33.99 10.29 -2.62
N ALA A 644 -33.77 9.87 -3.86
CA ALA A 644 -34.40 10.47 -5.04
C ALA A 644 -35.91 10.29 -5.04
N LEU A 645 -36.42 9.12 -4.67
CA LEU A 645 -37.85 8.87 -4.56
C LEU A 645 -38.47 9.80 -3.51
N VAL A 646 -37.84 9.96 -2.35
CA VAL A 646 -38.32 10.85 -1.28
C VAL A 646 -38.30 12.31 -1.75
N LEU A 647 -37.14 12.81 -2.21
CA LEU A 647 -36.98 14.20 -2.62
C LEU A 647 -37.87 14.54 -3.83
N GLY A 648 -37.85 13.70 -4.87
CA GLY A 648 -38.58 13.92 -6.12
C GLY A 648 -40.10 13.86 -5.95
N VAL A 649 -40.63 12.88 -5.21
CA VAL A 649 -42.07 12.75 -4.97
C VAL A 649 -42.58 13.87 -4.06
N VAL A 650 -41.85 14.22 -3.00
CA VAL A 650 -42.27 15.29 -2.08
C VAL A 650 -42.20 16.66 -2.77
N ALA A 651 -41.16 16.92 -3.58
CA ALA A 651 -41.07 18.15 -4.38
C ALA A 651 -42.20 18.24 -5.41
N ALA A 652 -42.49 17.15 -6.14
CA ALA A 652 -43.61 17.12 -7.10
C ALA A 652 -44.97 17.34 -6.41
N LEU A 653 -45.18 16.77 -5.22
CA LEU A 653 -46.39 17.03 -4.42
C LEU A 653 -46.49 18.49 -3.96
N GLY A 654 -45.35 19.13 -3.67
CA GLY A 654 -45.27 20.56 -3.36
C GLY A 654 -45.62 21.43 -4.56
N ALA A 655 -45.06 21.11 -5.72
CA ALA A 655 -45.26 21.82 -6.99
C ALA A 655 -46.73 21.78 -7.47
N VAL A 656 -47.38 20.62 -7.36
CA VAL A 656 -48.76 20.43 -7.85
C VAL A 656 -49.81 21.01 -6.89
N ARG A 657 -49.44 21.39 -5.66
CA ARG A 657 -50.36 22.01 -4.69
C ARG A 657 -50.38 23.53 -4.82
N PRO A 658 -51.55 24.18 -4.95
CA PRO A 658 -51.67 25.63 -5.17
C PRO A 658 -51.37 26.52 -3.94
N ARG A 659 -50.83 25.99 -2.83
CA ARG A 659 -50.56 26.76 -1.60
C ARG A 659 -49.14 27.34 -1.60
N SER A 660 -48.95 28.54 -1.04
CA SER A 660 -47.65 29.19 -0.87
C SER A 660 -46.61 28.28 -0.21
N ALA A 661 -46.99 27.58 0.86
CA ALA A 661 -46.14 26.61 1.55
C ALA A 661 -45.66 25.44 0.68
N GLY A 662 -46.47 25.01 -0.30
CA GLY A 662 -46.11 23.94 -1.24
C GLY A 662 -45.03 24.36 -2.24
N ARG A 663 -45.09 25.61 -2.73
CA ARG A 663 -44.05 26.17 -3.62
C ARG A 663 -42.73 26.41 -2.89
N VAL A 664 -42.77 26.82 -1.63
CA VAL A 664 -41.55 26.99 -0.82
C VAL A 664 -40.87 25.63 -0.58
N LEU A 665 -41.65 24.60 -0.22
CA LEU A 665 -41.12 23.23 -0.06
C LEU A 665 -40.50 22.71 -1.36
N ASP A 666 -41.18 22.90 -2.49
CA ASP A 666 -40.66 22.54 -3.80
C ASP A 666 -39.35 23.26 -4.14
N GLY A 667 -39.31 24.59 -3.96
CA GLY A 667 -38.12 25.41 -4.16
C GLY A 667 -36.95 24.98 -3.26
N ALA A 668 -37.20 24.71 -1.98
CA ALA A 668 -36.19 24.24 -1.03
C ALA A 668 -35.62 22.87 -1.41
N LEU A 669 -36.48 21.89 -1.73
CA LEU A 669 -36.05 20.55 -2.13
C LEU A 669 -35.30 20.56 -3.47
N ASN A 670 -35.70 21.41 -4.41
CA ASN A 670 -34.97 21.59 -5.66
C ASN A 670 -33.61 22.27 -5.43
N GLY A 671 -33.52 23.21 -4.49
CA GLY A 671 -32.27 23.79 -4.02
C GLY A 671 -31.34 22.75 -3.41
N ILE A 672 -31.85 21.88 -2.54
CA ILE A 672 -31.11 20.73 -1.97
C ILE A 672 -30.62 19.81 -3.09
N ALA A 673 -31.48 19.44 -4.04
CA ALA A 673 -31.09 18.61 -5.17
C ALA A 673 -29.98 19.27 -6.02
N GLN A 674 -30.01 20.60 -6.21
CA GLN A 674 -28.95 21.33 -6.90
C GLN A 674 -27.64 21.35 -6.10
N LEU A 675 -27.69 21.51 -4.78
CA LEU A 675 -26.51 21.42 -3.93
C LEU A 675 -25.86 20.03 -3.98
N LEU A 676 -26.66 18.97 -3.90
CA LEU A 676 -26.17 17.59 -4.01
C LEU A 676 -25.46 17.34 -5.35
N ILE A 677 -25.96 17.94 -6.44
CA ILE A 677 -25.32 17.84 -7.77
C ILE A 677 -24.05 18.68 -7.86
N ALA A 678 -24.03 19.85 -7.22
CA ALA A 678 -22.93 20.81 -7.33
C ALA A 678 -21.67 20.38 -6.56
N VAL A 679 -21.83 19.64 -5.45
CA VAL A 679 -20.70 19.19 -4.64
C VAL A 679 -20.12 17.89 -5.20
N PRO A 680 -18.82 17.83 -5.54
CA PRO A 680 -18.18 16.58 -5.96
C PRO A 680 -18.26 15.49 -4.90
N ASN A 681 -18.45 14.24 -5.32
CA ASN A 681 -18.57 13.08 -4.42
C ASN A 681 -17.37 12.94 -3.46
N PHE A 682 -16.14 13.13 -3.95
CA PHE A 682 -14.93 13.03 -3.14
C PHE A 682 -14.91 14.09 -2.02
N TRP A 683 -15.42 15.29 -2.29
CA TRP A 683 -15.50 16.36 -1.30
C TRP A 683 -16.49 16.02 -0.19
N ILE A 684 -17.65 15.44 -0.55
CA ILE A 684 -18.60 14.88 0.42
C ILE A 684 -17.92 13.79 1.25
N GLY A 685 -17.16 12.90 0.60
CA GLY A 685 -16.39 11.84 1.26
C GLY A 685 -15.38 12.37 2.26
N THR A 686 -14.50 13.29 1.85
CA THR A 686 -13.46 13.88 2.71
C THR A 686 -14.06 14.63 3.90
N LEU A 687 -15.12 15.40 3.70
CA LEU A 687 -15.83 16.05 4.81
C LEU A 687 -16.50 15.04 5.75
N ALA A 688 -17.08 13.97 5.19
CA ALA A 688 -17.67 12.92 6.00
C ALA A 688 -16.62 12.21 6.87
N VAL A 689 -15.44 11.92 6.33
CA VAL A 689 -14.31 11.38 7.12
C VAL A 689 -13.91 12.36 8.21
N ALA A 690 -13.67 13.63 7.88
CA ALA A 690 -13.23 14.64 8.85
C ALA A 690 -14.21 14.77 10.03
N VAL A 691 -15.52 14.82 9.75
CA VAL A 691 -16.55 15.01 10.79
C VAL A 691 -16.88 13.70 11.51
N PHE A 692 -17.23 12.65 10.78
CA PHE A 692 -17.79 11.43 11.37
C PHE A 692 -16.74 10.44 11.85
N ALA A 693 -15.56 10.41 11.24
CA ALA A 693 -14.45 9.58 11.70
C ALA A 693 -13.48 10.37 12.58
N GLY A 694 -13.07 11.57 12.14
CA GLY A 694 -12.10 12.40 12.85
C GLY A 694 -12.63 13.04 14.13
N THR A 695 -13.76 13.76 14.06
CA THR A 695 -14.30 14.48 15.23
C THR A 695 -15.22 13.59 16.08
N LEU A 696 -16.21 12.95 15.45
CA LEU A 696 -17.26 12.22 16.16
C LEU A 696 -16.88 10.77 16.48
N HIS A 697 -15.90 10.18 15.79
CA HIS A 697 -15.48 8.79 15.95
C HIS A 697 -16.63 7.77 15.81
N TRP A 698 -17.67 8.11 15.04
CA TRP A 698 -18.81 7.24 14.80
C TRP A 698 -18.48 6.13 13.80
N PHE A 699 -17.60 6.43 12.84
CA PHE A 699 -17.20 5.54 11.75
C PHE A 699 -15.68 5.46 11.68
N ALA A 700 -15.18 4.40 11.03
CA ALA A 700 -13.79 4.32 10.61
C ALA A 700 -13.48 5.41 9.58
N ALA A 701 -12.24 5.92 9.58
CA ALA A 701 -11.76 6.83 8.55
C ALA A 701 -11.61 6.13 7.20
N GLY A 702 -11.29 4.83 7.21
CA GLY A 702 -11.23 4.04 6.00
C GLY A 702 -10.82 2.59 6.17
N GLY A 703 -10.79 1.87 5.05
CA GLY A 703 -10.56 0.44 4.98
C GLY A 703 -11.84 -0.38 5.12
N PHE A 704 -11.68 -1.68 4.93
CA PHE A 704 -12.78 -2.63 4.99
C PHE A 704 -12.38 -3.80 5.90
N PRO A 705 -13.14 -4.09 6.97
CA PRO A 705 -12.80 -5.12 7.96
C PRO A 705 -12.99 -6.56 7.44
N GLY A 706 -13.36 -6.73 6.17
CA GLY A 706 -13.77 -8.01 5.61
C GLY A 706 -15.21 -8.37 5.95
N TRP A 707 -15.74 -9.38 5.24
CA TRP A 707 -17.08 -9.89 5.51
C TRP A 707 -17.11 -10.86 6.70
N ASP A 708 -15.95 -11.43 7.06
CA ASP A 708 -15.81 -12.39 8.16
C ASP A 708 -15.97 -11.73 9.53
N GLY A 709 -15.65 -10.43 9.65
CA GLY A 709 -15.92 -9.61 10.84
C GLY A 709 -17.41 -9.34 11.09
N GLY A 710 -18.30 -9.80 10.20
CA GLY A 710 -19.75 -9.70 10.33
C GLY A 710 -20.38 -8.62 9.46
N LEU A 711 -21.69 -8.76 9.21
CA LEU A 711 -22.44 -7.89 8.29
C LEU A 711 -22.52 -6.45 8.78
N ILE A 712 -22.68 -6.22 10.10
CA ILE A 712 -22.83 -4.87 10.66
C ILE A 712 -21.52 -4.07 10.52
N PRO A 713 -20.34 -4.57 10.93
CA PRO A 713 -19.07 -3.87 10.70
C PRO A 713 -18.79 -3.59 9.22
N ALA A 714 -19.07 -4.55 8.34
CA ALA A 714 -18.91 -4.37 6.90
C ALA A 714 -19.82 -3.24 6.36
N LEU A 715 -21.12 -3.25 6.69
CA LEU A 715 -22.04 -2.18 6.27
C LEU A 715 -21.65 -0.83 6.87
N LYS A 716 -21.20 -0.81 8.12
CA LYS A 716 -20.72 0.41 8.78
C LYS A 716 -19.54 1.01 8.01
N ALA A 717 -18.55 0.20 7.62
CA ALA A 717 -17.41 0.64 6.81
C ALA A 717 -17.82 1.17 5.42
N LEU A 718 -18.88 0.61 4.81
CA LEU A 718 -19.36 1.04 3.49
C LEU A 718 -20.34 2.22 3.51
N THR A 719 -20.88 2.62 4.67
CA THR A 719 -21.97 3.60 4.75
C THR A 719 -21.55 5.00 4.32
N LEU A 720 -20.47 5.56 4.88
CA LEU A 720 -19.99 6.88 4.47
C LEU A 720 -19.55 6.94 2.99
N PRO A 721 -18.78 5.95 2.48
CA PRO A 721 -18.50 5.85 1.05
C PRO A 721 -19.77 5.79 0.18
N ALA A 722 -20.76 4.99 0.59
CA ALA A 722 -22.02 4.84 -0.15
C ALA A 722 -22.83 6.14 -0.15
N ILE A 723 -22.85 6.90 0.95
CA ILE A 723 -23.51 8.22 1.02
C ILE A 723 -22.81 9.22 0.09
N ALA A 724 -21.47 9.27 0.10
CA ALA A 724 -20.70 10.15 -0.76
C ALA A 724 -20.95 9.89 -2.26
N LEU A 725 -21.06 8.61 -2.63
CA LEU A 725 -21.42 8.20 -3.98
C LEU A 725 -22.90 8.47 -4.32
N ALA A 726 -23.81 8.22 -3.38
CA ALA A 726 -25.24 8.30 -3.59
C ALA A 726 -25.75 9.75 -3.70
N ALA A 727 -25.15 10.70 -2.98
CA ALA A 727 -25.65 12.06 -2.83
C ALA A 727 -25.84 12.79 -4.18
N PRO A 728 -24.82 12.93 -5.05
CA PRO A 728 -24.99 13.60 -6.34
C PRO A 728 -25.99 12.87 -7.25
N GLN A 729 -25.94 11.54 -7.25
CA GLN A 729 -26.83 10.71 -8.06
C GLN A 729 -28.30 10.85 -7.65
N ALA A 730 -28.55 10.94 -6.33
CA ALA A 730 -29.87 11.19 -5.77
C ALA A 730 -30.40 12.55 -6.21
N GLY A 731 -29.57 13.59 -6.24
CA GLY A 731 -29.95 14.93 -6.71
C GLY A 731 -30.40 14.92 -8.18
N ILE A 732 -29.62 14.28 -9.05
CA ILE A 732 -29.94 14.14 -10.48
C ILE A 732 -31.27 13.39 -10.64
N LEU A 733 -31.39 12.23 -9.99
CA LEU A 733 -32.56 11.37 -10.13
C LEU A 733 -33.82 12.01 -9.52
N ALA A 734 -33.69 12.72 -8.38
CA ALA A 734 -34.79 13.47 -7.78
C ALA A 734 -35.33 14.55 -8.72
N ARG A 735 -34.43 15.28 -9.39
CA ARG A 735 -34.80 16.34 -10.32
C ARG A 735 -35.56 15.79 -11.52
N VAL A 736 -35.07 14.71 -12.12
CA VAL A 736 -35.74 14.11 -13.28
C VAL A 736 -37.06 13.49 -12.86
N LEU A 737 -37.09 12.71 -11.79
CA LEU A 737 -38.32 12.13 -11.26
C LEU A 737 -39.37 13.21 -10.96
N ARG A 738 -38.96 14.33 -10.36
CA ARG A 738 -39.84 15.47 -10.11
C ARG A 738 -40.40 16.04 -11.41
N GLY A 739 -39.56 16.27 -12.42
CA GLY A 739 -39.98 16.79 -13.72
C GLY A 739 -41.01 15.88 -14.40
N GLU A 740 -40.69 14.58 -14.48
CA GLU A 740 -41.57 13.56 -15.03
C GLU A 740 -42.90 13.46 -14.28
N LEU A 741 -42.87 13.48 -12.94
CA LEU A 741 -44.09 13.46 -12.13
C LEU A 741 -44.99 14.68 -12.41
N ILE A 742 -44.41 15.88 -12.55
CA ILE A 742 -45.16 17.09 -12.87
C ILE A 742 -45.78 16.98 -14.27
N GLU A 743 -45.03 16.47 -15.25
CA GLU A 743 -45.53 16.26 -16.61
C GLU A 743 -46.67 15.22 -16.64
N GLN A 744 -46.47 14.06 -16.01
CA GLN A 744 -47.47 12.99 -15.94
C GLN A 744 -48.75 13.47 -15.27
N MET A 745 -48.65 14.32 -14.24
CA MET A 745 -49.80 14.92 -13.57
C MET A 745 -50.64 15.83 -14.50
N GLY A 746 -50.08 16.30 -15.61
CA GLY A 746 -50.78 17.07 -16.64
C GLY A 746 -51.55 16.24 -17.67
N ARG A 747 -51.39 14.91 -17.70
CA ARG A 747 -51.95 14.01 -18.72
C ARG A 747 -53.42 13.66 -18.47
N ASP A 748 -54.16 13.32 -19.53
CA ASP A 748 -55.62 13.10 -19.48
C ASP A 748 -56.05 11.89 -18.63
N TYR A 749 -55.23 10.84 -18.56
CA TYR A 749 -55.51 9.68 -17.72
C TYR A 749 -55.50 10.03 -16.21
N ILE A 750 -54.68 11.02 -15.81
CA ILE A 750 -54.67 11.55 -14.43
C ILE A 750 -55.91 12.40 -14.17
N ARG A 751 -56.32 13.25 -15.13
CA ARG A 751 -57.57 14.01 -15.02
C ARG A 751 -58.78 13.09 -14.84
N THR A 752 -58.81 12.00 -15.58
CA THR A 752 -59.84 10.96 -15.48
C THR A 752 -59.82 10.28 -14.10
N ALA A 753 -58.64 9.93 -13.59
CA ALA A 753 -58.50 9.35 -12.26
C ALA A 753 -58.96 10.32 -11.15
N ARG A 754 -58.68 11.61 -11.30
CA ARG A 754 -59.13 12.67 -10.38
C ARG A 754 -60.65 12.86 -10.45
N ALA A 755 -61.24 12.82 -11.65
CA ALA A 755 -62.70 12.87 -11.84
C ALA A 755 -63.43 11.68 -11.22
N LYS A 756 -62.79 10.50 -11.18
CA LYS A 756 -63.26 9.30 -10.46
C LYS A 756 -63.10 9.37 -8.93
N GLY A 757 -62.68 10.51 -8.37
CA GLY A 757 -62.64 10.76 -6.93
C GLY A 757 -61.28 10.55 -6.24
N LEU A 758 -60.21 10.21 -6.95
CA LEU A 758 -58.89 10.07 -6.32
C LEU A 758 -58.34 11.43 -5.87
N SER A 759 -57.73 11.48 -4.67
CA SER A 759 -56.97 12.66 -4.22
C SER A 759 -55.70 12.88 -5.06
N VAL A 760 -55.12 14.10 -5.04
CA VAL A 760 -53.86 14.42 -5.75
C VAL A 760 -52.74 13.44 -5.37
N ARG A 761 -52.64 13.11 -4.08
CA ARG A 761 -51.63 12.16 -3.59
C ARG A 761 -51.88 10.74 -4.11
N GLN A 762 -53.13 10.30 -4.15
CA GLN A 762 -53.48 8.98 -4.69
C GLN A 762 -53.25 8.92 -6.20
N ALA A 763 -53.64 9.94 -6.95
CA ALA A 763 -53.40 10.03 -8.38
C ALA A 763 -51.90 10.01 -8.70
N LEU A 764 -51.10 10.78 -7.96
CA LEU A 764 -49.65 10.80 -8.12
C LEU A 764 -49.02 9.45 -7.80
N LEU A 765 -49.27 8.88 -6.61
CA LEU A 765 -48.60 7.66 -6.18
C LEU A 765 -49.06 6.41 -6.94
N ARG A 766 -50.34 6.35 -7.34
CA ARG A 766 -50.92 5.14 -7.95
C ARG A 766 -50.85 5.15 -9.48
N HIS A 767 -50.86 6.32 -10.11
CA HIS A 767 -50.95 6.43 -11.56
C HIS A 767 -49.79 7.23 -12.18
N ALA A 768 -49.35 8.35 -11.60
CA ALA A 768 -48.25 9.12 -12.19
C ALA A 768 -46.88 8.46 -11.94
N LEU A 769 -46.62 8.03 -10.70
CA LEU A 769 -45.33 7.47 -10.28
C LEU A 769 -44.93 6.22 -11.08
N PRO A 770 -45.77 5.19 -11.28
CA PRO A 770 -45.39 4.05 -12.09
C PRO A 770 -44.97 4.40 -13.53
N ASN A 771 -45.59 5.44 -14.12
CA ASN A 771 -45.26 5.90 -15.46
C ASN A 771 -44.01 6.80 -15.48
N ALA A 772 -43.81 7.62 -14.45
CA ALA A 772 -42.62 8.46 -14.28
C ALA A 772 -41.35 7.64 -13.94
N LEU A 773 -41.50 6.38 -13.51
CA LEU A 773 -40.37 5.50 -13.25
C LEU A 773 -39.67 5.02 -14.53
N VAL A 774 -40.31 5.06 -15.71
CA VAL A 774 -39.70 4.56 -16.96
C VAL A 774 -38.44 5.36 -17.32
N PRO A 775 -38.46 6.71 -17.42
CA PRO A 775 -37.24 7.47 -17.66
C PRO A 775 -36.26 7.40 -16.49
N ALA A 776 -36.77 7.29 -15.25
CA ALA A 776 -35.94 7.20 -14.05
C ALA A 776 -35.08 5.91 -14.02
N VAL A 777 -35.63 4.77 -14.46
CA VAL A 777 -34.91 3.49 -14.55
C VAL A 777 -33.80 3.55 -15.59
N THR A 778 -34.05 4.20 -16.74
CA THR A 778 -33.02 4.40 -17.78
C THR A 778 -31.86 5.24 -17.24
N ILE A 779 -32.16 6.30 -16.49
CA ILE A 779 -31.14 7.15 -15.87
C ILE A 779 -30.36 6.40 -14.80
N LEU A 780 -31.04 5.60 -13.96
CA LEU A 780 -30.36 4.73 -12.99
C LEU A 780 -29.34 3.80 -13.67
N GLY A 781 -29.66 3.28 -14.86
CA GLY A 781 -28.73 2.49 -15.66
C GLY A 781 -27.48 3.27 -16.07
N MET A 782 -27.64 4.50 -16.57
CA MET A 782 -26.50 5.37 -16.91
C MET A 782 -25.70 5.78 -15.67
N GLN A 783 -26.36 5.98 -14.53
CA GLN A 783 -25.72 6.35 -13.28
C GLN A 783 -24.83 5.25 -12.70
N PHE A 784 -25.10 3.97 -13.01
CA PHE A 784 -24.23 2.86 -12.60
C PHE A 784 -22.80 3.07 -13.10
N SER A 785 -22.62 3.47 -14.36
CA SER A 785 -21.31 3.74 -14.96
C SER A 785 -20.59 4.88 -14.25
N PHE A 786 -21.32 5.94 -13.90
CA PHE A 786 -20.77 7.06 -13.12
C PHE A 786 -20.41 6.64 -11.68
N LEU A 787 -21.15 5.72 -11.08
CA LEU A 787 -20.87 5.20 -9.75
C LEU A 787 -19.63 4.31 -9.72
N LEU A 788 -19.38 3.52 -10.77
CA LEU A 788 -18.13 2.77 -10.90
C LEU A 788 -16.93 3.72 -11.07
N ALA A 789 -17.03 4.69 -11.98
CA ALA A 789 -15.97 5.67 -12.20
C ALA A 789 -15.71 6.55 -10.95
N GLY A 790 -16.76 7.06 -10.32
CA GLY A 790 -16.66 7.80 -9.07
C GLY A 790 -16.23 6.93 -7.88
N GLY A 791 -16.53 5.63 -7.94
CA GLY A 791 -16.10 4.62 -6.99
C GLY A 791 -14.59 4.53 -6.90
N VAL A 792 -13.86 4.68 -8.01
CA VAL A 792 -12.39 4.72 -8.02
C VAL A 792 -11.84 5.78 -7.07
N ILE A 793 -12.39 7.00 -7.12
CA ILE A 793 -11.92 8.09 -6.28
C ILE A 793 -12.35 7.85 -4.83
N ILE A 794 -13.59 7.42 -4.60
CA ILE A 794 -14.13 7.18 -3.26
C ILE A 794 -13.42 6.03 -2.55
N GLU A 795 -13.07 4.95 -3.26
CA GLU A 795 -12.27 3.86 -2.72
C GLU A 795 -10.88 4.32 -2.28
N ASN A 796 -10.28 5.28 -2.99
CA ASN A 796 -9.02 5.89 -2.55
C ASN A 796 -9.21 6.78 -1.32
N VAL A 797 -10.23 7.65 -1.32
CA VAL A 797 -10.53 8.56 -0.18
C VAL A 797 -10.79 7.78 1.11
N PHE A 798 -11.56 6.70 1.04
CA PHE A 798 -11.88 5.85 2.20
C PHE A 798 -10.96 4.64 2.30
N PHE A 799 -9.88 4.59 1.52
CA PHE A 799 -8.90 3.52 1.57
C PHE A 799 -9.49 2.09 1.47
N LEU A 800 -10.59 1.93 0.72
CA LEU A 800 -11.27 0.66 0.54
C LEU A 800 -10.48 -0.23 -0.44
N PRO A 801 -10.33 -1.53 -0.14
CA PRO A 801 -9.69 -2.48 -1.04
C PRO A 801 -10.67 -2.91 -2.14
N GLY A 802 -11.01 -1.96 -3.03
CA GLY A 802 -11.86 -2.18 -4.20
C GLY A 802 -11.10 -2.17 -5.52
N LEU A 803 -11.82 -2.41 -6.62
CA LEU A 803 -11.26 -2.52 -7.98
C LEU A 803 -10.67 -1.19 -8.47
N GLY A 804 -11.29 -0.07 -8.10
CA GLY A 804 -10.82 1.25 -8.48
C GLY A 804 -9.49 1.60 -7.83
N ARG A 805 -9.33 1.26 -6.56
CA ARG A 805 -8.03 1.39 -5.89
C ARG A 805 -6.98 0.44 -6.46
N LEU A 806 -7.35 -0.80 -6.78
CA LEU A 806 -6.45 -1.78 -7.40
C LEU A 806 -5.90 -1.29 -8.74
N VAL A 807 -6.74 -0.74 -9.63
CA VAL A 807 -6.25 -0.20 -10.91
C VAL A 807 -5.34 1.01 -10.71
N PHE A 808 -5.64 1.88 -9.74
CA PHE A 808 -4.77 3.03 -9.41
C PHE A 808 -3.38 2.57 -8.97
N GLN A 809 -3.31 1.58 -8.06
CA GLN A 809 -2.06 0.99 -7.59
C GLN A 809 -1.31 0.28 -8.72
N ALA A 810 -2.01 -0.50 -9.54
CA ALA A 810 -1.41 -1.22 -10.66
C ALA A 810 -0.83 -0.27 -11.72
N VAL A 811 -1.48 0.86 -12.00
CA VAL A 811 -0.92 1.91 -12.88
C VAL A 811 0.36 2.49 -12.27
N ALA A 812 0.34 2.83 -10.98
CA ALA A 812 1.50 3.39 -10.29
C ALA A 812 2.70 2.40 -10.26
N GLN A 813 2.42 1.12 -10.06
CA GLN A 813 3.43 0.05 -10.01
C GLN A 813 3.79 -0.53 -11.39
N ARG A 814 3.17 -0.03 -12.48
CA ARG A 814 3.34 -0.53 -13.86
C ARG A 814 2.99 -2.02 -14.04
N ASP A 815 2.03 -2.53 -13.26
CA ASP A 815 1.48 -3.88 -13.47
C ASP A 815 0.40 -3.85 -14.56
N LEU A 816 0.86 -3.91 -15.81
CA LEU A 816 -0.03 -3.77 -16.97
C LEU A 816 -1.04 -4.92 -17.09
N ILE A 817 -0.73 -6.13 -16.59
CA ILE A 817 -1.68 -7.26 -16.61
C ILE A 817 -2.86 -6.95 -15.68
N VAL A 818 -2.59 -6.48 -14.46
CA VAL A 818 -3.66 -6.10 -13.51
C VAL A 818 -4.48 -4.94 -14.07
N VAL A 819 -3.82 -3.90 -14.64
CA VAL A 819 -4.54 -2.79 -15.28
C VAL A 819 -5.47 -3.30 -16.38
N GLN A 820 -4.97 -4.16 -17.26
CA GLN A 820 -5.74 -4.74 -18.36
C GLN A 820 -6.95 -5.53 -17.86
N GLY A 821 -6.75 -6.42 -16.88
CA GLY A 821 -7.81 -7.25 -16.30
C GLY A 821 -8.90 -6.42 -15.61
N VAL A 822 -8.50 -5.46 -14.78
CA VAL A 822 -9.46 -4.60 -14.05
C VAL A 822 -10.24 -3.70 -15.01
N VAL A 823 -9.58 -3.09 -16.01
CA VAL A 823 -10.27 -2.23 -17.00
C VAL A 823 -11.29 -3.04 -17.81
N VAL A 824 -10.94 -4.25 -18.26
CA VAL A 824 -11.91 -5.14 -18.94
C VAL A 824 -13.08 -5.48 -18.03
N ALA A 825 -12.82 -5.78 -16.75
CA ALA A 825 -13.88 -6.10 -15.80
C ALA A 825 -14.83 -4.93 -15.54
N LEU A 826 -14.29 -3.71 -15.43
CA LEU A 826 -15.09 -2.50 -15.27
C LEU A 826 -15.94 -2.21 -16.53
N VAL A 827 -15.36 -2.34 -17.72
CA VAL A 827 -16.11 -2.21 -18.98
C VAL A 827 -17.18 -3.28 -19.08
N PHE A 828 -16.86 -4.53 -18.75
CA PHE A 828 -17.82 -5.62 -18.73
C PHE A 828 -18.99 -5.33 -17.79
N ALA A 829 -18.73 -4.87 -16.57
CA ALA A 829 -19.77 -4.50 -15.61
C ALA A 829 -20.68 -3.39 -16.14
N VAL A 830 -20.12 -2.35 -16.77
CA VAL A 830 -20.89 -1.26 -17.38
C VAL A 830 -21.79 -1.75 -18.51
N VAL A 831 -21.23 -2.53 -19.45
CA VAL A 831 -21.99 -3.06 -20.59
C VAL A 831 -23.07 -4.04 -20.13
N LEU A 832 -22.76 -4.88 -19.13
CA LEU A 832 -23.72 -5.81 -18.54
C LEU A 832 -24.90 -5.08 -17.89
N VAL A 833 -24.64 -4.04 -17.08
CA VAL A 833 -25.72 -3.27 -16.46
C VAL A 833 -26.55 -2.53 -17.50
N THR A 834 -25.91 -1.98 -18.53
CA THR A 834 -26.63 -1.35 -19.66
C THR A 834 -27.59 -2.33 -20.31
N PHE A 835 -27.14 -3.56 -20.58
CA PHE A 835 -27.96 -4.64 -21.11
C PHE A 835 -29.12 -5.02 -20.17
N LEU A 836 -28.87 -5.11 -18.86
CA LEU A 836 -29.93 -5.39 -17.88
C LEU A 836 -30.97 -4.28 -17.84
N VAL A 837 -30.57 -3.02 -18.00
CA VAL A 837 -31.47 -1.85 -18.05
C VAL A 837 -32.30 -1.86 -19.33
N ASP A 838 -31.71 -2.19 -20.48
CA ASP A 838 -32.45 -2.37 -21.74
C ASP A 838 -33.54 -3.45 -21.60
N ILE A 839 -33.23 -4.58 -20.94
CA ILE A 839 -34.23 -5.62 -20.66
C ILE A 839 -35.30 -5.13 -19.69
N ALA A 840 -34.90 -4.45 -18.61
CA ALA A 840 -35.84 -3.95 -17.61
C ALA A 840 -36.81 -2.92 -18.20
N THR A 841 -36.32 -1.99 -19.01
CA THR A 841 -37.14 -0.97 -19.69
C THR A 841 -38.11 -1.60 -20.68
N ALA A 842 -37.68 -2.58 -21.48
CA ALA A 842 -38.56 -3.33 -22.38
C ALA A 842 -39.63 -4.15 -21.64
N ALA A 843 -39.33 -4.64 -20.44
CA ALA A 843 -40.30 -5.35 -19.61
C ALA A 843 -41.35 -4.41 -18.98
N VAL A 844 -41.00 -3.15 -18.74
CA VAL A 844 -41.90 -2.12 -18.20
C VAL A 844 -42.76 -1.48 -19.30
N ASP A 845 -42.19 -1.20 -20.48
CA ASP A 845 -42.96 -0.80 -21.67
C ASP A 845 -42.77 -1.78 -22.84
N PRO A 846 -43.66 -2.78 -22.97
CA PRO A 846 -43.62 -3.78 -24.05
C PRO A 846 -43.75 -3.22 -25.46
N ARG A 847 -44.08 -1.93 -25.64
CA ARG A 847 -44.11 -1.30 -26.97
C ARG A 847 -42.69 -1.12 -27.52
N LEU A 848 -41.70 -0.97 -26.65
CA LEU A 848 -40.29 -0.85 -27.02
C LEU A 848 -39.73 -2.15 -27.62
N SER A 849 -40.27 -3.32 -27.27
CA SER A 849 -39.85 -4.60 -27.86
C SER A 849 -40.51 -4.94 -29.18
N ARG A 850 -41.62 -4.26 -29.54
CA ARG A 850 -42.40 -4.49 -30.78
C ARG A 850 -42.09 -3.48 -31.90
N GLY A 851 -41.40 -2.38 -31.59
CA GLY A 851 -41.10 -1.30 -32.53
C GLY A 851 -40.06 -1.62 -33.62
N THR A 852 -39.49 -2.83 -33.64
CA THR A 852 -38.58 -3.31 -34.70
C THR A 852 -39.33 -4.04 -35.84
N GLU A 853 -40.67 -4.06 -35.82
CA GLU A 853 -41.50 -4.46 -36.96
C GLU A 853 -41.89 -3.23 -37.79
N ARG A 854 -40.91 -2.60 -38.46
CA ARG A 854 -41.10 -1.84 -39.70
C ARG A 854 -39.86 -1.92 -40.56
#